data_AF-A0A960L553-F1
#
_entry.id   AF-A0A960L553-F1
#
_cell.length_a   1.000
_cell.length_b   1.000
_cell.length_c   1.000
_cell.angle_alpha   90.00
_cell.angle_beta   90.00
_cell.angle_gamma   90.00
#
_symmetry.space_group_name_H-M   'P 1'
#
loop_
_entity.id
_entity.type
_entity.pdbx_description
1 polymer ?
#
loop_
_entity_poly.entity_id
_entity_poly.type
_entity_poly.pdbx_seq_one_letter_code
_entity_poly.pdbx_strand_id
1 'polypeptide(L)'
;MPTLILVVAAILMLPASSEAVLAQWKEPLEQADALVKAGEYEKSEALSRKVANEIVDTVGAGNLVAETLASADTLRAVAADGNRGSGFLVDSTTDAVDALPGDGICATAAGECTLRAAIQEANASAGADTIVLPAGTYALSLVAPAGSPDDDSVGDLDITESLDLIGAGRLETVVDANGVVTGDRAFQISDPKAVGVVVTMTGLKIEGGRVLNQNGAAILVDAPEAGAPEAVALHLELCQVSQNWADSDAVDADGQPVGGSGGAIFSTGDLQLVRTRIQGNLATVDGGGIYSVGALSAVDGRFAGNWAQAGGAVFERGSHISTFSRSAFYQNYAATGGAVQSEAGALQLFENCSFIFNYASQVGAGINARGTADLASCTFSENYIVAKASVGGAGLNAAGGASEIGTFRLRNTILGNNKQGNYWNPPASPEPRNCGCTGVAACSPGGQFVSLGNNLEDGDTCTLSGPQDLTNTDTQTTASVVPGGEGLTVAINPRSLATDGGPVTAGACPSVDQGQRPRPVDGDGDGTATCDIGAYERQEHDPHVFFDNWEIGDLSRWSDAVAELGSSIAATQAAAYDSFGGMDATLTGTTGRAYVEDDSPDADTHVRWSFEFNANAMTMADGSRHKIFQAFQQAPSARLVTAVLRYRELGGMDLRVKVHQDDRSWVGTAWMPIPTSEWVSVGIEWTRATGPGTEDGVLQVYVGIGPAETVQGIDNDSLGNVDFIRLGITGGADPSSTGSHYFDAFYAKR
;
A
#
# COMPACT_ATOMS: atom_id res chain seq x y z
N MET A 1 -31.83 -15.21 -7.08
CA MET A 1 -31.52 -14.23 -6.01
C MET A 1 -30.26 -13.39 -6.23
N PRO A 2 -29.16 -13.84 -6.88
CA PRO A 2 -27.94 -13.01 -6.98
C PRO A 2 -28.08 -11.80 -7.92
N THR A 3 -28.98 -11.84 -8.91
CA THR A 3 -29.12 -10.77 -9.92
C THR A 3 -29.96 -9.57 -9.46
N LEU A 4 -30.87 -9.73 -8.49
CA LEU A 4 -31.64 -8.61 -7.93
C LEU A 4 -30.75 -7.69 -7.07
N ILE A 5 -29.71 -8.26 -6.45
CA ILE A 5 -28.69 -7.56 -5.67
C ILE A 5 -27.80 -6.71 -6.60
N LEU A 6 -27.45 -7.21 -7.79
CA LEU A 6 -26.70 -6.45 -8.80
C LEU A 6 -27.47 -5.22 -9.31
N VAL A 7 -28.78 -5.32 -9.48
CA VAL A 7 -29.60 -4.19 -9.94
C VAL A 7 -29.78 -3.16 -8.84
N VAL A 8 -29.93 -3.58 -7.58
CA VAL A 8 -29.95 -2.69 -6.42
C VAL A 8 -28.58 -2.01 -6.21
N ALA A 9 -27.48 -2.73 -6.41
CA ALA A 9 -26.12 -2.18 -6.34
C ALA A 9 -25.86 -1.14 -7.45
N ALA A 10 -26.30 -1.40 -8.69
CA ALA A 10 -26.18 -0.44 -9.79
C ALA A 10 -27.03 0.84 -9.57
N ILE A 11 -28.19 0.71 -8.93
CA ILE A 11 -29.07 1.83 -8.58
C ILE A 11 -28.49 2.66 -7.42
N LEU A 12 -27.82 2.02 -6.46
CA LEU A 12 -27.17 2.66 -5.31
C LEU A 12 -25.87 3.41 -5.66
N MET A 13 -25.35 3.23 -6.88
CA MET A 13 -24.12 3.87 -7.38
C MET A 13 -24.39 5.11 -8.25
N LEU A 14 -25.65 5.54 -8.42
CA LEU A 14 -25.98 6.77 -9.15
C LEU A 14 -25.78 8.01 -8.26
N PRO A 15 -25.17 9.10 -8.76
CA PRO A 15 -25.07 10.35 -8.00
C PRO A 15 -26.46 10.92 -7.70
N ALA A 16 -26.62 11.47 -6.50
CA ALA A 16 -27.90 11.80 -5.84
C ALA A 16 -28.77 12.90 -6.50
N SER A 17 -28.55 13.29 -7.76
CA SER A 17 -29.19 14.47 -8.36
C SER A 17 -30.18 14.21 -9.52
N SER A 18 -30.76 13.01 -9.68
CA SER A 18 -31.87 12.88 -10.64
C SER A 18 -32.92 11.81 -10.29
N GLU A 19 -33.89 12.16 -9.43
CA GLU A 19 -35.15 11.40 -9.26
C GLU A 19 -35.88 11.12 -10.59
N ALA A 20 -35.64 11.95 -11.62
CA ALA A 20 -36.22 11.79 -12.96
C ALA A 20 -35.66 10.59 -13.75
N VAL A 21 -34.41 10.18 -13.53
CA VAL A 21 -33.78 9.05 -14.23
C VAL A 21 -34.18 7.71 -13.60
N LEU A 22 -34.48 7.70 -12.29
CA LEU A 22 -34.95 6.50 -11.58
C LEU A 22 -36.41 6.13 -11.87
N ALA A 23 -37.24 7.12 -12.22
CA ALA A 23 -38.66 6.91 -12.48
C ALA A 23 -38.95 5.97 -13.66
N GLN A 24 -38.07 5.93 -14.67
CA GLN A 24 -38.28 5.11 -15.87
C GLN A 24 -38.05 3.59 -15.63
N TRP A 25 -37.34 3.22 -14.56
CA TRP A 25 -36.98 1.83 -14.25
C TRP A 25 -37.82 1.20 -13.14
N LYS A 26 -38.67 1.98 -12.48
CA LYS A 26 -39.52 1.54 -11.38
C LYS A 26 -40.53 0.47 -11.80
N GLU A 27 -41.23 0.69 -12.91
CA GLU A 27 -42.27 -0.22 -13.40
C GLU A 27 -41.71 -1.58 -13.88
N PRO A 28 -40.57 -1.64 -14.62
CA PRO A 28 -39.88 -2.90 -14.92
C PRO A 28 -39.42 -3.69 -13.68
N LEU A 29 -38.96 -3.01 -12.63
CA LEU A 29 -38.49 -3.65 -11.40
C LEU A 29 -39.64 -4.22 -10.56
N GLU A 30 -40.77 -3.51 -10.50
CA GLU A 30 -41.99 -4.02 -9.87
C GLU A 30 -42.55 -5.23 -10.62
N GLN A 31 -42.44 -5.27 -11.95
CA GLN A 31 -42.79 -6.45 -12.74
C GLN A 31 -41.84 -7.63 -12.51
N ALA A 32 -40.53 -7.38 -12.39
CA ALA A 32 -39.56 -8.42 -12.07
C ALA A 32 -39.82 -9.04 -10.68
N ASP A 33 -40.18 -8.23 -9.68
CA ASP A 33 -40.56 -8.68 -8.33
C ASP A 33 -41.89 -9.46 -8.33
N ALA A 34 -42.88 -9.04 -9.12
CA ALA A 34 -44.13 -9.77 -9.29
C ALA A 34 -43.89 -11.18 -9.90
N LEU A 35 -42.95 -11.31 -10.85
CA LEU A 35 -42.56 -12.60 -11.44
C LEU A 35 -41.85 -13.51 -10.44
N VAL A 36 -41.02 -12.95 -9.54
CA VAL A 36 -40.42 -13.72 -8.42
C VAL A 36 -41.50 -14.27 -7.49
N LYS A 37 -42.50 -13.45 -7.15
CA LYS A 37 -43.62 -13.87 -6.28
C LYS A 37 -44.52 -14.91 -6.93
N ALA A 38 -44.56 -14.96 -8.27
CA ALA A 38 -45.27 -15.96 -9.04
C ALA A 38 -44.46 -17.26 -9.29
N GLY A 39 -43.20 -17.32 -8.86
CA GLY A 39 -42.31 -18.48 -9.08
C GLY A 39 -41.74 -18.57 -10.50
N GLU A 40 -41.88 -17.52 -11.32
CA GLU A 40 -41.41 -17.47 -12.71
C GLU A 40 -39.98 -16.88 -12.79
N TYR A 41 -39.04 -17.56 -12.14
CA TYR A 41 -37.69 -17.04 -11.87
C TYR A 41 -36.87 -16.74 -13.13
N GLU A 42 -36.92 -17.60 -14.16
CA GLU A 42 -36.19 -17.38 -15.42
C GLU A 42 -36.67 -16.11 -16.15
N LYS A 43 -37.97 -15.79 -16.08
CA LYS A 43 -38.53 -14.59 -16.71
C LYS A 43 -38.21 -13.33 -15.92
N SER A 44 -38.25 -13.42 -14.58
CA SER A 44 -37.77 -12.34 -13.72
C SER A 44 -36.30 -12.03 -14.00
N GLU A 45 -35.48 -13.06 -14.15
CA GLU A 45 -34.05 -12.93 -14.40
C GLU A 45 -33.73 -12.34 -15.77
N ALA A 46 -34.44 -12.75 -16.82
CA ALA A 46 -34.30 -12.17 -18.15
C ALA A 46 -34.69 -10.68 -18.18
N LEU A 47 -35.76 -10.31 -17.45
CA LEU A 47 -36.20 -8.91 -17.34
C LEU A 47 -35.22 -8.05 -16.54
N SER A 48 -34.73 -8.55 -15.40
CA SER A 48 -33.74 -7.85 -14.58
C SER A 48 -32.39 -7.65 -15.29
N ARG A 49 -31.92 -8.62 -16.08
CA ARG A 49 -30.72 -8.45 -16.92
C ARG A 49 -30.91 -7.39 -18.00
N LYS A 50 -32.09 -7.36 -18.62
CA LYS A 50 -32.40 -6.37 -19.65
C LYS A 50 -32.37 -4.95 -19.07
N VAL A 51 -32.99 -4.74 -17.91
CA VAL A 51 -33.00 -3.45 -17.20
C VAL A 51 -31.59 -3.05 -16.75
N ALA A 52 -30.79 -4.00 -16.26
CA ALA A 52 -29.40 -3.74 -15.86
C ALA A 52 -28.54 -3.23 -17.04
N ASN A 53 -28.64 -3.87 -18.21
CA ASN A 53 -27.90 -3.47 -19.39
C ASN A 53 -28.33 -2.08 -19.89
N GLU A 54 -29.63 -1.79 -19.88
CA GLU A 54 -30.15 -0.47 -20.27
C GLU A 54 -29.74 0.64 -19.28
N ILE A 55 -29.59 0.33 -17.98
CA ILE A 55 -29.04 1.27 -16.99
C ILE A 55 -27.57 1.56 -17.31
N VAL A 56 -26.74 0.53 -17.53
CA VAL A 56 -25.30 0.66 -17.81
C VAL A 56 -25.05 1.52 -19.05
N ASP A 57 -25.81 1.33 -20.12
CA ASP A 57 -25.69 2.13 -21.35
C ASP A 57 -26.06 3.61 -21.15
N THR A 58 -26.84 3.94 -20.11
CA THR A 58 -27.35 5.29 -19.86
C THR A 58 -26.42 6.14 -18.98
N VAL A 59 -25.59 5.55 -18.10
CA VAL A 59 -24.84 6.32 -17.07
C VAL A 59 -23.39 6.71 -17.43
N GLY A 60 -22.75 6.05 -18.40
CA GLY A 60 -21.41 6.41 -18.91
C GLY A 60 -20.38 6.91 -17.88
N ALA A 61 -19.76 6.03 -17.09
CA ALA A 61 -18.56 6.36 -16.30
C ALA A 61 -17.64 5.13 -16.12
N GLY A 62 -16.42 5.24 -16.64
CA GLY A 62 -15.34 4.28 -16.44
C GLY A 62 -14.60 4.51 -15.12
N ASN A 63 -13.80 3.52 -14.72
CA ASN A 63 -12.79 3.53 -13.65
C ASN A 63 -13.11 3.16 -12.20
N LEU A 64 -14.33 2.73 -11.84
CA LEU A 64 -14.52 1.96 -10.59
C LEU A 64 -15.22 0.62 -10.78
N VAL A 65 -16.02 0.50 -11.84
CA VAL A 65 -16.62 -0.80 -12.19
C VAL A 65 -15.61 -1.71 -12.91
N ALA A 66 -14.45 -1.18 -13.33
CA ALA A 66 -13.41 -1.95 -14.00
C ALA A 66 -12.73 -2.97 -13.06
N GLU A 67 -12.64 -2.76 -11.75
CA GLU A 67 -11.97 -3.72 -10.85
C GLU A 67 -12.88 -4.90 -10.44
N THR A 68 -14.21 -4.69 -10.36
CA THR A 68 -15.17 -5.77 -10.09
C THR A 68 -15.71 -6.42 -11.37
N LEU A 69 -15.79 -5.68 -12.48
CA LEU A 69 -16.13 -6.27 -13.79
C LEU A 69 -14.91 -6.84 -14.49
N ALA A 70 -13.67 -6.38 -14.29
CA ALA A 70 -12.53 -7.09 -14.85
C ALA A 70 -12.39 -8.48 -14.21
N SER A 71 -12.69 -8.66 -12.91
CA SER A 71 -12.71 -9.99 -12.27
C SER A 71 -13.92 -10.84 -12.70
N ALA A 72 -15.11 -10.24 -12.85
CA ALA A 72 -16.29 -10.96 -13.33
C ALA A 72 -16.26 -11.26 -14.84
N ASP A 73 -15.65 -10.41 -15.66
CA ASP A 73 -15.45 -10.58 -17.10
C ASP A 73 -14.22 -11.44 -17.40
N THR A 74 -13.19 -11.50 -16.54
CA THR A 74 -12.18 -12.58 -16.59
C THR A 74 -12.78 -13.91 -16.17
N LEU A 75 -13.58 -13.97 -15.10
CA LEU A 75 -14.37 -15.17 -14.75
C LEU A 75 -15.31 -15.63 -15.88
N ARG A 76 -15.84 -14.70 -16.70
CA ARG A 76 -16.67 -15.02 -17.88
C ARG A 76 -15.87 -15.27 -19.16
N ALA A 77 -14.70 -14.65 -19.34
CA ALA A 77 -13.82 -14.85 -20.50
C ALA A 77 -13.05 -16.17 -20.37
N VAL A 78 -12.66 -16.60 -19.17
CA VAL A 78 -12.09 -17.92 -18.89
C VAL A 78 -13.09 -19.03 -19.26
N ALA A 79 -14.39 -18.79 -19.10
CA ALA A 79 -15.43 -19.72 -19.56
C ALA A 79 -15.72 -19.66 -21.08
N ALA A 80 -15.19 -18.68 -21.80
CA ALA A 80 -15.56 -18.38 -23.19
C ALA A 80 -14.41 -18.44 -24.21
N ASP A 81 -13.14 -18.51 -23.78
CA ASP A 81 -12.00 -18.66 -24.67
C ASP A 81 -11.67 -20.14 -24.89
N GLY A 82 -12.01 -20.66 -26.07
CA GLY A 82 -11.97 -22.09 -26.41
C GLY A 82 -10.56 -22.67 -26.61
N ASN A 83 -9.55 -22.20 -25.88
CA ASN A 83 -8.17 -22.65 -26.01
C ASN A 83 -7.34 -22.67 -24.69
N ARG A 84 -7.98 -22.73 -23.51
CA ARG A 84 -7.33 -22.91 -22.20
C ARG A 84 -7.75 -24.23 -21.54
N GLY A 85 -6.86 -24.85 -20.77
CA GLY A 85 -7.03 -26.16 -20.12
C GLY A 85 -8.14 -26.22 -19.06
N SER A 86 -8.22 -27.35 -18.35
CA SER A 86 -9.20 -27.61 -17.29
C SER A 86 -9.17 -26.54 -16.19
N GLY A 87 -10.34 -26.00 -15.83
CA GLY A 87 -10.48 -25.11 -14.68
C GLY A 87 -10.77 -25.91 -13.40
N PHE A 88 -9.96 -25.75 -12.36
CA PHE A 88 -10.19 -26.33 -11.03
C PHE A 88 -10.74 -25.27 -10.07
N LEU A 89 -11.86 -25.58 -9.41
CA LEU A 89 -12.43 -24.75 -8.35
C LEU A 89 -12.16 -25.42 -7.01
N VAL A 90 -11.29 -24.81 -6.21
CA VAL A 90 -10.98 -25.30 -4.86
C VAL A 90 -12.19 -25.08 -3.96
N ASP A 91 -12.60 -26.12 -3.23
CA ASP A 91 -13.75 -26.09 -2.32
C ASP A 91 -13.41 -26.41 -0.87
N SER A 92 -12.13 -26.71 -0.59
CA SER A 92 -11.62 -26.97 0.74
C SER A 92 -10.29 -26.25 1.01
N THR A 93 -10.15 -25.70 2.21
CA THR A 93 -8.90 -25.07 2.69
C THR A 93 -7.97 -26.08 3.36
N THR A 94 -8.33 -27.36 3.40
CA THR A 94 -7.46 -28.41 3.94
C THR A 94 -6.24 -28.61 3.03
N ASP A 95 -5.13 -29.08 3.60
CA ASP A 95 -3.95 -29.44 2.83
C ASP A 95 -3.84 -30.97 2.75
N ALA A 96 -4.22 -31.51 1.59
CA ALA A 96 -4.18 -32.93 1.29
C ALA A 96 -3.95 -33.14 -0.21
N VAL A 97 -3.21 -34.21 -0.54
CA VAL A 97 -2.93 -34.62 -1.92
C VAL A 97 -4.18 -35.12 -2.64
N ASP A 98 -4.16 -35.00 -3.96
CA ASP A 98 -5.14 -35.65 -4.83
C ASP A 98 -5.12 -37.18 -4.64
N ALA A 99 -6.28 -37.82 -4.76
CA ALA A 99 -6.37 -39.27 -4.65
C ALA A 99 -5.73 -40.00 -5.84
N LEU A 100 -5.81 -39.42 -7.05
CA LEU A 100 -5.35 -39.97 -8.32
C LEU A 100 -4.82 -38.86 -9.25
N PRO A 101 -3.64 -38.27 -8.97
CA PRO A 101 -3.04 -37.23 -9.81
C PRO A 101 -3.06 -37.56 -11.31
N GLY A 102 -3.66 -36.67 -12.11
CA GLY A 102 -3.74 -36.74 -13.57
C GLY A 102 -4.95 -37.47 -14.14
N ASP A 103 -5.98 -37.72 -13.33
CA ASP A 103 -7.26 -38.25 -13.81
C ASP A 103 -8.25 -37.17 -14.30
N GLY A 104 -7.87 -35.90 -14.14
CA GLY A 104 -8.64 -34.71 -14.53
C GLY A 104 -9.70 -34.30 -13.50
N ILE A 105 -9.70 -34.90 -12.31
CA ILE A 105 -10.65 -34.62 -11.24
C ILE A 105 -9.87 -34.18 -10.00
N CYS A 106 -9.97 -32.90 -9.64
CA CYS A 106 -9.45 -32.43 -8.35
C CYS A 106 -10.27 -33.02 -7.21
N ALA A 107 -9.77 -34.07 -6.57
CA ALA A 107 -10.41 -34.74 -5.45
C ALA A 107 -9.39 -35.51 -4.60
N THR A 108 -9.26 -35.09 -3.35
CA THR A 108 -8.59 -35.85 -2.29
C THR A 108 -9.31 -37.18 -2.01
N ALA A 109 -8.71 -38.06 -1.20
CA ALA A 109 -9.37 -39.28 -0.75
C ALA A 109 -10.68 -39.04 0.04
N ALA A 110 -10.89 -37.82 0.55
CA ALA A 110 -12.14 -37.39 1.20
C ALA A 110 -13.18 -36.83 0.22
N GLY A 111 -12.83 -36.65 -1.05
CA GLY A 111 -13.67 -36.08 -2.10
C GLY A 111 -13.67 -34.55 -2.16
N GLU A 112 -12.79 -33.89 -1.41
CA GLU A 112 -12.61 -32.43 -1.40
C GLU A 112 -11.57 -32.02 -2.45
N CYS A 113 -11.76 -30.88 -3.13
CA CYS A 113 -10.75 -30.26 -3.97
C CYS A 113 -9.96 -29.22 -3.15
N THR A 114 -8.72 -29.56 -2.82
CA THR A 114 -7.78 -28.70 -2.09
C THR A 114 -6.87 -27.93 -3.07
N LEU A 115 -6.18 -26.89 -2.60
CA LEU A 115 -5.16 -26.20 -3.41
C LEU A 115 -4.07 -27.17 -3.91
N ARG A 116 -3.57 -28.06 -3.03
CA ARG A 116 -2.56 -29.06 -3.40
C ARG A 116 -3.07 -30.03 -4.45
N ALA A 117 -4.27 -30.58 -4.26
CA ALA A 117 -4.88 -31.49 -5.24
C ALA A 117 -5.09 -30.80 -6.59
N ALA A 118 -5.53 -29.55 -6.59
CA ALA A 118 -5.71 -28.77 -7.81
C ALA A 118 -4.39 -28.51 -8.56
N ILE A 119 -3.28 -28.26 -7.84
CA ILE A 119 -1.95 -28.12 -8.46
C ILE A 119 -1.43 -29.46 -8.98
N GLN A 120 -1.70 -30.57 -8.30
CA GLN A 120 -1.32 -31.90 -8.77
C GLN A 120 -2.02 -32.29 -10.07
N GLU A 121 -3.32 -32.01 -10.18
CA GLU A 121 -4.04 -32.11 -11.45
C GLU A 121 -3.49 -31.11 -12.49
N ALA A 122 -3.22 -29.88 -12.03
CA ALA A 122 -2.39 -28.84 -12.64
C ALA A 122 -1.22 -29.38 -13.47
N ASN A 123 -0.27 -30.00 -12.77
CA ASN A 123 1.01 -30.46 -13.28
C ASN A 123 0.93 -31.70 -14.19
N ALA A 124 -0.15 -32.48 -14.04
CA ALA A 124 -0.39 -33.70 -14.79
C ALA A 124 -1.19 -33.45 -16.08
N SER A 125 -1.78 -32.25 -16.19
CA SER A 125 -2.50 -31.73 -17.34
C SER A 125 -1.53 -31.34 -18.47
N ALA A 126 -2.09 -30.93 -19.60
CA ALA A 126 -1.31 -30.45 -20.73
C ALA A 126 -1.78 -29.05 -21.12
N GLY A 127 -0.90 -28.08 -20.93
CA GLY A 127 -1.13 -26.69 -21.32
C GLY A 127 -1.64 -25.86 -20.15
N ALA A 128 -1.79 -24.56 -20.35
CA ALA A 128 -2.11 -23.67 -19.24
C ALA A 128 -3.48 -23.96 -18.63
N ASP A 129 -3.50 -24.21 -17.32
CA ASP A 129 -4.70 -24.44 -16.52
C ASP A 129 -5.06 -23.23 -15.66
N THR A 130 -6.25 -23.27 -15.07
CA THR A 130 -6.73 -22.22 -14.17
C THR A 130 -7.20 -22.82 -12.86
N ILE A 131 -6.68 -22.32 -11.73
CA ILE A 131 -7.13 -22.67 -10.39
C ILE A 131 -7.76 -21.44 -9.76
N VAL A 132 -9.00 -21.58 -9.27
CA VAL A 132 -9.72 -20.52 -8.55
C VAL A 132 -9.78 -20.85 -7.07
N LEU A 133 -9.30 -19.92 -6.24
CA LEU A 133 -9.32 -19.97 -4.79
C LEU A 133 -10.39 -19.03 -4.24
N PRO A 134 -11.47 -19.57 -3.64
CA PRO A 134 -12.38 -18.79 -2.81
C PRO A 134 -11.66 -18.15 -1.61
N ALA A 135 -12.31 -17.17 -0.99
CA ALA A 135 -11.85 -16.57 0.26
C ALA A 135 -11.62 -17.64 1.34
N GLY A 136 -10.47 -17.57 2.01
CA GLY A 136 -10.03 -18.56 2.97
C GLY A 136 -8.52 -18.52 3.18
N THR A 137 -8.07 -19.23 4.22
CA THR A 137 -6.64 -19.45 4.50
C THR A 137 -6.29 -20.90 4.19
N TYR A 138 -5.47 -21.08 3.16
CA TYR A 138 -4.94 -22.36 2.68
C TYR A 138 -3.57 -22.57 3.34
N ALA A 139 -3.58 -23.09 4.56
CA ALA A 139 -2.36 -23.33 5.32
C ALA A 139 -1.77 -24.70 4.97
N LEU A 140 -0.52 -24.72 4.49
CA LEU A 140 0.19 -25.97 4.24
C LEU A 140 0.49 -26.69 5.56
N SER A 141 0.39 -28.01 5.55
CA SER A 141 0.49 -28.83 6.75
C SER A 141 1.21 -30.16 6.54
N LEU A 142 1.40 -30.58 5.30
CA LEU A 142 2.15 -31.80 4.98
C LEU A 142 3.66 -31.53 5.13
N VAL A 143 4.26 -32.04 6.19
CA VAL A 143 5.72 -31.90 6.45
C VAL A 143 6.48 -32.97 5.69
N ALA A 144 7.50 -32.59 4.91
CA ALA A 144 8.34 -33.51 4.17
C ALA A 144 9.23 -34.37 5.10
N PRO A 145 9.07 -35.71 5.15
CA PRO A 145 10.03 -36.57 5.85
C PRO A 145 11.43 -36.48 5.23
N ALA A 146 12.48 -36.70 6.03
CA ALA A 146 13.86 -36.69 5.53
C ALA A 146 14.06 -37.69 4.37
N GLY A 147 14.55 -37.18 3.24
CA GLY A 147 14.79 -37.97 2.02
C GLY A 147 13.56 -38.16 1.13
N SER A 148 12.46 -37.45 1.40
CA SER A 148 11.33 -37.35 0.46
C SER A 148 11.77 -36.62 -0.81
N PRO A 149 11.11 -36.88 -1.96
CA PRO A 149 11.25 -36.02 -3.11
C PRO A 149 10.85 -34.58 -2.76
N ASP A 150 11.52 -33.63 -3.41
CA ASP A 150 11.16 -32.21 -3.43
C ASP A 150 10.13 -32.07 -4.57
N ASP A 151 8.85 -32.25 -4.23
CA ASP A 151 7.72 -32.22 -5.16
C ASP A 151 6.43 -31.75 -4.45
N ASP A 152 5.34 -31.58 -5.20
CA ASP A 152 4.06 -31.08 -4.70
C ASP A 152 3.30 -32.05 -3.76
N SER A 153 3.88 -33.20 -3.37
CA SER A 153 3.23 -34.18 -2.50
C SER A 153 3.35 -33.88 -1.00
N VAL A 154 4.35 -33.09 -0.60
CA VAL A 154 4.64 -32.64 0.76
C VAL A 154 5.35 -31.28 0.70
N GLY A 155 5.44 -30.56 1.82
CA GLY A 155 6.19 -29.29 1.86
C GLY A 155 5.49 -28.20 1.06
N ASP A 156 6.27 -27.51 0.23
CA ASP A 156 5.79 -26.52 -0.72
C ASP A 156 4.95 -27.13 -1.86
N LEU A 157 4.52 -26.25 -2.77
CA LEU A 157 3.71 -26.60 -3.93
C LEU A 157 4.51 -26.34 -5.20
N ASP A 158 5.04 -27.41 -5.78
CA ASP A 158 5.74 -27.36 -7.06
C ASP A 158 4.76 -27.10 -8.21
N ILE A 159 5.06 -26.11 -9.04
CA ILE A 159 4.34 -25.77 -10.27
C ILE A 159 5.31 -26.00 -11.42
N THR A 160 4.96 -26.96 -12.28
CA THR A 160 5.82 -27.47 -13.36
C THR A 160 5.29 -27.19 -14.76
N GLU A 161 4.15 -26.49 -14.86
CA GLU A 161 3.59 -25.98 -16.10
C GLU A 161 2.92 -24.63 -15.92
N SER A 162 2.51 -24.01 -17.04
CA SER A 162 1.89 -22.69 -16.99
C SER A 162 0.56 -22.75 -16.24
N LEU A 163 0.33 -21.79 -15.35
CA LEU A 163 -0.82 -21.81 -14.43
C LEU A 163 -1.34 -20.40 -14.17
N ASP A 164 -2.65 -20.22 -14.26
CA ASP A 164 -3.35 -19.04 -13.76
C ASP A 164 -3.99 -19.37 -12.38
N LEU A 165 -3.46 -18.80 -11.30
CA LEU A 165 -3.96 -18.95 -9.93
C LEU A 165 -4.68 -17.68 -9.47
N ILE A 166 -6.00 -17.77 -9.25
CA ILE A 166 -6.86 -16.61 -9.04
C ILE A 166 -7.49 -16.67 -7.66
N GLY A 167 -7.18 -15.70 -6.79
CA GLY A 167 -7.83 -15.50 -5.49
C GLY A 167 -8.99 -14.51 -5.53
N ALA A 168 -9.78 -14.47 -4.45
CA ALA A 168 -10.89 -13.53 -4.25
C ALA A 168 -10.42 -12.10 -3.89
N GLY A 169 -9.14 -11.92 -3.57
CA GLY A 169 -8.52 -10.65 -3.16
C GLY A 169 -7.41 -10.89 -2.14
N ARG A 170 -6.35 -10.07 -2.16
CA ARG A 170 -5.19 -10.20 -1.24
C ARG A 170 -5.50 -10.05 0.26
N LEU A 171 -6.71 -9.61 0.62
CA LEU A 171 -7.20 -9.57 2.02
C LEU A 171 -8.15 -10.73 2.36
N GLU A 172 -8.59 -11.49 1.35
CA GLU A 172 -9.60 -12.54 1.49
C GLU A 172 -9.03 -13.94 1.25
N THR A 173 -8.06 -14.07 0.33
CA THR A 173 -7.40 -15.33 -0.02
C THR A 173 -5.97 -15.32 0.45
N VAL A 174 -5.64 -16.22 1.39
CA VAL A 174 -4.30 -16.35 1.97
C VAL A 174 -3.77 -17.74 1.71
N VAL A 175 -2.63 -17.85 1.04
CA VAL A 175 -1.81 -19.06 0.99
C VAL A 175 -0.73 -18.91 2.06
N ASP A 176 -0.83 -19.71 3.12
CA ASP A 176 0.13 -19.71 4.22
C ASP A 176 1.02 -20.95 4.09
N ALA A 177 2.28 -20.75 3.75
CA ALA A 177 3.28 -21.81 3.67
C ALA A 177 3.49 -22.51 5.01
N ASN A 178 3.13 -21.85 6.12
CA ASN A 178 3.23 -22.37 7.47
C ASN A 178 4.63 -22.92 7.76
N GLY A 179 5.65 -22.17 7.33
CA GLY A 179 7.06 -22.57 7.33
C GLY A 179 7.63 -22.94 8.70
N VAL A 180 6.98 -22.54 9.80
CA VAL A 180 7.35 -23.01 11.15
C VAL A 180 7.07 -24.51 11.32
N VAL A 181 6.05 -25.01 10.63
CA VAL A 181 5.62 -26.40 10.65
C VAL A 181 6.23 -27.18 9.49
N THR A 182 6.12 -26.66 8.28
CA THR A 182 6.59 -27.33 7.06
C THR A 182 8.11 -27.26 6.92
N GLY A 183 8.74 -26.20 7.41
CA GLY A 183 10.15 -25.89 7.13
C GLY A 183 10.38 -25.45 5.68
N ASP A 184 9.32 -25.00 5.00
CA ASP A 184 9.31 -24.81 3.56
C ASP A 184 8.73 -23.45 3.11
N ARG A 185 8.79 -23.23 1.80
CA ARG A 185 8.15 -22.12 1.09
C ARG A 185 6.69 -22.45 0.72
N ALA A 186 6.01 -21.52 0.03
CA ALA A 186 4.67 -21.77 -0.49
C ALA A 186 4.73 -22.45 -1.86
N PHE A 187 5.54 -21.90 -2.77
CA PHE A 187 5.59 -22.32 -4.16
C PHE A 187 7.02 -22.43 -4.68
N GLN A 188 7.25 -23.46 -5.49
CA GLN A 188 8.43 -23.60 -6.33
C GLN A 188 7.98 -23.71 -7.79
N ILE A 189 8.49 -22.86 -8.65
CA ILE A 189 8.12 -22.80 -10.08
C ILE A 189 9.33 -23.24 -10.88
N SER A 190 9.16 -24.26 -11.71
CA SER A 190 10.23 -24.79 -12.56
C SER A 190 9.71 -25.21 -13.93
N ASP A 191 10.60 -25.34 -14.91
CA ASP A 191 10.28 -25.87 -16.25
C ASP A 191 11.03 -27.18 -16.53
N PRO A 192 10.64 -28.29 -15.88
CA PRO A 192 11.30 -29.58 -16.08
C PRO A 192 11.04 -30.15 -17.48
N LYS A 193 10.00 -29.67 -18.17
CA LYS A 193 9.58 -30.13 -19.50
C LYS A 193 10.30 -29.37 -20.63
N ALA A 194 10.98 -28.26 -20.33
CA ALA A 194 11.58 -27.34 -21.30
C ALA A 194 10.55 -26.91 -22.36
N VAL A 195 9.48 -26.27 -21.90
CA VAL A 195 8.36 -25.80 -22.73
C VAL A 195 8.06 -24.32 -22.56
N GLY A 196 8.72 -23.65 -21.61
CA GLY A 196 8.37 -22.34 -21.11
C GLY A 196 7.21 -22.41 -20.12
N VAL A 197 7.46 -21.98 -18.89
CA VAL A 197 6.45 -21.98 -17.82
C VAL A 197 6.18 -20.55 -17.40
N VAL A 198 4.94 -20.10 -17.61
CA VAL A 198 4.47 -18.79 -17.13
C VAL A 198 3.38 -19.01 -16.10
N VAL A 199 3.63 -18.55 -14.89
CA VAL A 199 2.66 -18.60 -13.79
C VAL A 199 2.13 -17.21 -13.53
N THR A 200 0.81 -17.05 -13.59
CA THR A 200 0.12 -15.82 -13.20
C THR A 200 -0.59 -16.05 -11.87
N MET A 201 -0.33 -15.22 -10.87
CA MET A 201 -1.08 -15.21 -9.63
C MET A 201 -1.78 -13.87 -9.47
N THR A 202 -3.09 -13.90 -9.21
CA THR A 202 -3.91 -12.69 -9.11
C THR A 202 -4.70 -12.65 -7.82
N GLY A 203 -4.64 -11.52 -7.11
CA GLY A 203 -5.57 -11.22 -6.00
C GLY A 203 -5.45 -12.18 -4.82
N LEU A 204 -4.25 -12.52 -4.39
CA LEU A 204 -4.02 -13.37 -3.21
C LEU A 204 -2.84 -12.89 -2.37
N LYS A 205 -2.79 -13.35 -1.12
CA LYS A 205 -1.67 -13.15 -0.20
C LYS A 205 -0.87 -14.44 -0.03
N ILE A 206 0.45 -14.34 -0.04
CA ILE A 206 1.38 -15.44 0.21
C ILE A 206 2.24 -15.09 1.43
N GLU A 207 2.21 -15.94 2.45
CA GLU A 207 2.93 -15.68 3.71
C GLU A 207 3.43 -16.92 4.44
N GLY A 208 4.13 -16.67 5.54
CA GLY A 208 4.49 -17.68 6.54
C GLY A 208 5.63 -18.60 6.14
N GLY A 209 6.19 -18.43 4.94
CA GLY A 209 7.24 -19.29 4.41
C GLY A 209 8.56 -19.12 5.15
N ARG A 210 9.22 -20.24 5.45
CA ARG A 210 10.47 -20.27 6.21
C ARG A 210 11.38 -21.36 5.70
N VAL A 211 12.48 -20.97 5.09
CA VAL A 211 13.47 -21.91 4.57
C VAL A 211 14.82 -21.72 5.24
N LEU A 212 15.52 -22.82 5.51
CA LEU A 212 16.87 -22.82 6.07
C LEU A 212 17.85 -23.37 5.05
N ASN A 213 18.91 -22.62 4.77
CA ASN A 213 19.94 -22.91 3.77
C ASN A 213 19.39 -23.11 2.34
N GLN A 214 18.26 -22.47 2.04
CA GLN A 214 17.65 -22.44 0.71
C GLN A 214 17.25 -21.01 0.36
N ASN A 215 16.85 -20.78 -0.88
CA ASN A 215 16.41 -19.49 -1.36
C ASN A 215 14.89 -19.45 -1.57
N GLY A 216 14.34 -18.24 -1.66
CA GLY A 216 12.93 -18.02 -2.01
C GLY A 216 12.01 -18.53 -0.92
N ALA A 217 11.88 -17.79 0.19
CA ALA A 217 11.12 -18.30 1.33
C ALA A 217 9.61 -18.27 1.13
N ALA A 218 9.08 -17.44 0.23
CA ALA A 218 7.68 -17.55 -0.19
C ALA A 218 7.58 -18.28 -1.52
N ILE A 219 8.35 -17.81 -2.50
CA ILE A 219 8.34 -18.32 -3.87
C ILE A 219 9.78 -18.47 -4.37
N LEU A 220 10.07 -19.63 -4.93
CA LEU A 220 11.27 -19.88 -5.72
C LEU A 220 10.89 -20.01 -7.19
N VAL A 221 11.48 -19.21 -8.07
CA VAL A 221 11.37 -19.34 -9.52
C VAL A 221 12.70 -19.85 -10.05
N ASP A 222 12.73 -21.13 -10.43
CA ASP A 222 13.91 -21.82 -10.92
C ASP A 222 13.86 -22.00 -12.44
N ALA A 223 14.38 -21.00 -13.14
CA ALA A 223 14.67 -21.07 -14.57
C ALA A 223 16.02 -21.76 -14.82
N PRO A 224 16.12 -22.62 -15.86
CA PRO A 224 17.40 -23.11 -16.34
C PRO A 224 18.30 -21.94 -16.80
N GLU A 225 19.61 -22.15 -16.75
CA GLU A 225 20.67 -21.13 -16.92
C GLU A 225 20.43 -20.14 -18.09
N ALA A 226 20.87 -18.89 -17.89
CA ALA A 226 20.66 -17.78 -18.83
C ALA A 226 21.08 -18.10 -20.27
N GLY A 227 20.13 -18.03 -21.22
CA GLY A 227 20.33 -18.28 -22.65
C GLY A 227 19.49 -19.40 -23.24
N ALA A 228 18.68 -20.11 -22.44
CA ALA A 228 17.64 -21.00 -22.94
C ALA A 228 16.52 -20.18 -23.66
N PRO A 229 15.99 -20.65 -24.80
CA PRO A 229 14.93 -19.96 -25.54
C PRO A 229 13.55 -20.00 -24.86
N GLU A 230 13.43 -20.69 -23.73
CA GLU A 230 12.19 -20.98 -23.00
C GLU A 230 12.34 -20.40 -21.59
N ALA A 231 11.62 -19.31 -21.32
CA ALA A 231 11.72 -18.55 -20.08
C ALA A 231 10.73 -19.10 -19.03
N VAL A 232 11.19 -19.27 -17.80
CA VAL A 232 10.30 -19.35 -16.64
C VAL A 232 9.98 -17.93 -16.20
N ALA A 233 8.71 -17.60 -16.06
CA ALA A 233 8.27 -16.28 -15.64
C ALA A 233 7.16 -16.36 -14.58
N LEU A 234 7.21 -15.41 -13.65
CA LEU A 234 6.18 -15.22 -12.65
C LEU A 234 5.55 -13.84 -12.80
N HIS A 235 4.24 -13.81 -12.97
CA HIS A 235 3.44 -12.60 -13.02
C HIS A 235 2.57 -12.51 -11.75
N LEU A 236 2.76 -11.47 -10.96
CA LEU A 236 1.95 -11.18 -9.77
C LEU A 236 1.11 -9.93 -10.00
N GLU A 237 -0.21 -10.06 -9.94
CA GLU A 237 -1.16 -8.95 -10.08
C GLU A 237 -2.03 -8.80 -8.83
N LEU A 238 -2.08 -7.60 -8.25
CA LEU A 238 -2.90 -7.31 -7.06
C LEU A 238 -2.58 -8.22 -5.87
N CYS A 239 -1.37 -8.77 -5.81
CA CYS A 239 -0.96 -9.73 -4.79
C CYS A 239 -0.23 -9.06 -3.62
N GLN A 240 -0.14 -9.79 -2.51
CA GLN A 240 0.74 -9.45 -1.39
C GLN A 240 1.64 -10.63 -1.04
N VAL A 241 2.95 -10.41 -0.94
CA VAL A 241 3.91 -11.41 -0.44
C VAL A 241 4.55 -10.85 0.82
N SER A 242 4.28 -11.48 1.97
CA SER A 242 4.67 -10.89 3.26
C SER A 242 5.02 -11.88 4.35
N GLN A 243 5.85 -11.45 5.30
CA GLN A 243 6.22 -12.22 6.50
C GLN A 243 6.91 -13.56 6.21
N ASN A 244 7.75 -13.59 5.18
CA ASN A 244 8.52 -14.77 4.80
C ASN A 244 9.99 -14.60 5.22
N TRP A 245 10.67 -15.71 5.54
CA TRP A 245 12.03 -15.71 6.08
C TRP A 245 12.93 -16.76 5.39
N ALA A 246 13.92 -16.29 4.64
CA ALA A 246 15.04 -17.11 4.16
C ALA A 246 16.24 -16.98 5.11
N ASP A 247 16.64 -18.09 5.74
CA ASP A 247 17.79 -18.14 6.64
C ASP A 247 18.93 -18.99 6.08
N SER A 248 20.15 -18.74 6.56
CA SER A 248 21.37 -19.47 6.23
C SER A 248 22.25 -19.57 7.48
N ASP A 249 22.51 -20.79 7.93
CA ASP A 249 23.45 -21.11 9.01
C ASP A 249 24.64 -21.96 8.55
N ALA A 250 24.62 -22.40 7.28
CA ALA A 250 25.69 -23.14 6.64
C ALA A 250 26.53 -22.26 5.70
N VAL A 251 27.78 -22.69 5.48
CA VAL A 251 28.68 -22.12 4.48
C VAL A 251 29.25 -23.20 3.57
N ASP A 252 29.50 -22.85 2.31
CA ASP A 252 30.12 -23.72 1.32
C ASP A 252 31.64 -23.86 1.53
N ALA A 253 32.32 -24.54 0.61
CA ALA A 253 33.76 -24.78 0.69
C ALA A 253 34.61 -23.49 0.62
N ASP A 254 34.06 -22.42 0.05
CA ASP A 254 34.70 -21.11 -0.07
C ASP A 254 34.29 -20.17 1.08
N GLY A 255 33.51 -20.67 2.04
CA GLY A 255 33.01 -19.92 3.19
C GLY A 255 31.85 -18.98 2.85
N GLN A 256 31.21 -19.14 1.70
CA GLN A 256 30.01 -18.36 1.33
C GLN A 256 28.76 -18.99 1.94
N PRO A 257 27.77 -18.20 2.37
CA PRO A 257 26.48 -18.71 2.82
C PRO A 257 25.83 -19.66 1.80
N VAL A 258 25.21 -20.73 2.28
CA VAL A 258 24.41 -21.64 1.43
C VAL A 258 22.97 -21.18 1.50
N GLY A 259 22.44 -20.62 0.41
CA GLY A 259 21.06 -20.12 0.36
C GLY A 259 20.88 -18.81 1.17
N GLY A 260 19.68 -18.61 1.73
CA GLY A 260 19.36 -17.45 2.57
C GLY A 260 19.03 -16.17 1.82
N SER A 261 18.79 -16.25 0.50
CA SER A 261 18.43 -15.11 -0.35
C SER A 261 16.98 -15.16 -0.83
N GLY A 262 16.41 -13.99 -1.13
CA GLY A 262 15.03 -13.88 -1.60
C GLY A 262 14.05 -14.16 -0.47
N GLY A 263 13.98 -13.26 0.51
CA GLY A 263 13.14 -13.43 1.69
C GLY A 263 11.66 -13.55 1.34
N ALA A 264 11.20 -12.94 0.24
CA ALA A 264 9.91 -13.25 -0.39
C ALA A 264 10.10 -14.10 -1.65
N ILE A 265 10.79 -13.55 -2.66
CA ILE A 265 10.96 -14.18 -3.96
C ILE A 265 12.45 -14.32 -4.27
N PHE A 266 12.87 -15.51 -4.68
CA PHE A 266 14.12 -15.71 -5.38
C PHE A 266 13.80 -16.14 -6.81
N SER A 267 14.37 -15.46 -7.81
CA SER A 267 14.09 -15.76 -9.20
C SER A 267 15.35 -15.79 -10.06
N THR A 268 15.56 -16.92 -10.76
CA THR A 268 16.44 -16.97 -11.92
C THR A 268 15.71 -16.65 -13.24
N GLY A 269 14.37 -16.69 -13.22
CA GLY A 269 13.49 -16.29 -14.33
C GLY A 269 13.05 -14.83 -14.28
N ASP A 270 12.19 -14.45 -15.23
CA ASP A 270 11.65 -13.09 -15.33
C ASP A 270 10.49 -12.87 -14.36
N LEU A 271 10.42 -11.66 -13.80
CA LEU A 271 9.39 -11.24 -12.85
C LEU A 271 8.60 -10.05 -13.38
N GLN A 272 7.27 -10.15 -13.34
CA GLN A 272 6.37 -9.03 -13.61
C GLN A 272 5.43 -8.80 -12.43
N LEU A 273 5.49 -7.60 -11.86
CA LEU A 273 4.72 -7.22 -10.67
C LEU A 273 3.83 -6.03 -11.01
N VAL A 274 2.52 -6.20 -10.89
CA VAL A 274 1.53 -5.15 -11.15
C VAL A 274 0.67 -4.95 -9.92
N ARG A 275 0.72 -3.77 -9.30
CA ARG A 275 -0.03 -3.46 -8.06
C ARG A 275 0.22 -4.47 -6.94
N THR A 276 1.46 -4.95 -6.86
CA THR A 276 1.87 -5.99 -5.93
C THR A 276 2.63 -5.40 -4.73
N ARG A 277 2.35 -5.95 -3.54
CA ARG A 277 2.98 -5.55 -2.29
C ARG A 277 3.98 -6.61 -1.83
N ILE A 278 5.24 -6.24 -1.67
CA ILE A 278 6.30 -7.08 -1.11
C ILE A 278 6.72 -6.47 0.22
N GLN A 279 6.27 -7.07 1.35
CA GLN A 279 6.39 -6.40 2.64
C GLN A 279 6.77 -7.29 3.83
N GLY A 280 7.65 -6.78 4.69
CA GLY A 280 8.01 -7.44 5.95
C GLY A 280 8.69 -8.80 5.75
N ASN A 281 9.43 -8.97 4.66
CA ASN A 281 10.18 -10.21 4.37
C ASN A 281 11.63 -10.07 4.82
N LEU A 282 12.25 -11.20 5.17
CA LEU A 282 13.58 -11.25 5.76
C LEU A 282 14.46 -12.28 5.03
N ALA A 283 15.65 -11.85 4.60
CA ALA A 283 16.71 -12.72 4.09
C ALA A 283 17.96 -12.51 4.94
N THR A 284 18.66 -13.55 5.37
CA THR A 284 19.94 -13.34 6.08
C THR A 284 21.11 -13.04 5.17
N VAL A 285 20.94 -13.24 3.85
CA VAL A 285 21.92 -12.94 2.82
C VAL A 285 21.42 -11.78 1.94
N ASP A 286 20.88 -12.04 0.75
CA ASP A 286 20.58 -10.98 -0.22
C ASP A 286 19.10 -10.94 -0.61
N GLY A 287 18.57 -9.75 -0.89
CA GLY A 287 17.22 -9.58 -1.43
C GLY A 287 16.14 -9.90 -0.39
N GLY A 288 15.94 -9.01 0.57
CA GLY A 288 15.01 -9.24 1.68
C GLY A 288 13.58 -9.43 1.20
N GLY A 289 13.18 -8.63 0.20
CA GLY A 289 11.98 -8.88 -0.60
C GLY A 289 12.28 -9.81 -1.77
N ILE A 290 13.07 -9.34 -2.73
CA ILE A 290 13.33 -10.03 -3.99
C ILE A 290 14.82 -10.18 -4.23
N TYR A 291 15.23 -11.37 -4.63
CA TYR A 291 16.50 -11.61 -5.30
C TYR A 291 16.22 -11.97 -6.77
N SER A 292 16.66 -11.14 -7.71
CA SER A 292 16.42 -11.36 -9.14
C SER A 292 17.73 -11.55 -9.90
N VAL A 293 17.79 -12.63 -10.69
CA VAL A 293 18.79 -12.83 -11.74
C VAL A 293 18.22 -12.53 -13.13
N GLY A 294 16.94 -12.80 -13.34
CA GLY A 294 16.19 -12.43 -14.55
C GLY A 294 15.70 -10.99 -14.54
N ALA A 295 15.05 -10.57 -15.62
CA ALA A 295 14.50 -9.23 -15.72
C ALA A 295 13.36 -9.03 -14.73
N LEU A 296 13.34 -7.88 -14.04
CA LEU A 296 12.29 -7.51 -13.10
C LEU A 296 11.54 -6.27 -13.59
N SER A 297 10.24 -6.38 -13.81
CA SER A 297 9.35 -5.25 -14.06
C SER A 297 8.36 -5.08 -12.91
N ALA A 298 8.30 -3.88 -12.33
CA ALA A 298 7.32 -3.55 -11.31
C ALA A 298 6.58 -2.25 -11.64
N VAL A 299 5.26 -2.29 -11.58
CA VAL A 299 4.38 -1.17 -11.90
C VAL A 299 3.38 -1.01 -10.77
N ASP A 300 3.27 0.21 -10.23
CA ASP A 300 2.39 0.53 -9.11
C ASP A 300 2.67 -0.37 -7.87
N GLY A 301 3.93 -0.73 -7.63
CA GLY A 301 4.34 -1.66 -6.56
C GLY A 301 4.67 -0.99 -5.23
N ARG A 302 4.53 -1.73 -4.12
CA ARG A 302 4.94 -1.33 -2.76
C ARG A 302 5.98 -2.30 -2.21
N PHE A 303 7.18 -1.81 -1.91
CA PHE A 303 8.29 -2.58 -1.33
C PHE A 303 8.64 -2.03 0.05
N ALA A 304 8.26 -2.75 1.10
CA ALA A 304 8.10 -2.18 2.43
C ALA A 304 8.72 -3.01 3.56
N GLY A 305 9.52 -2.40 4.43
CA GLY A 305 9.93 -3.07 5.67
C GLY A 305 10.67 -4.39 5.46
N ASN A 306 11.30 -4.58 4.30
CA ASN A 306 12.05 -5.79 3.98
C ASN A 306 13.49 -5.68 4.48
N TRP A 307 14.09 -6.80 4.88
CA TRP A 307 15.38 -6.83 5.56
C TRP A 307 16.35 -7.83 4.91
N ALA A 308 17.58 -7.40 4.64
CA ALA A 308 18.66 -8.28 4.16
C ALA A 308 20.06 -7.84 4.61
N GLN A 309 21.08 -8.63 4.28
CA GLN A 309 22.46 -8.15 4.32
C GLN A 309 22.71 -7.17 3.16
N ALA A 310 22.27 -7.47 1.93
CA ALA A 310 22.28 -6.52 0.83
C ALA A 310 20.96 -6.52 0.04
N GLY A 311 20.51 -5.34 -0.37
CA GLY A 311 19.24 -5.19 -1.09
C GLY A 311 18.05 -5.51 -0.20
N GLY A 312 17.71 -4.61 0.73
CA GLY A 312 16.65 -4.88 1.70
C GLY A 312 15.32 -5.18 1.01
N ALA A 313 14.92 -4.36 0.03
CA ALA A 313 13.80 -4.68 -0.85
C ALA A 313 14.20 -5.60 -2.00
N VAL A 314 15.23 -5.21 -2.77
CA VAL A 314 15.58 -5.87 -4.03
C VAL A 314 17.10 -6.00 -4.16
N PHE A 315 17.55 -7.19 -4.52
CA PHE A 315 18.91 -7.47 -4.95
C PHE A 315 18.92 -7.99 -6.40
N GLU A 316 19.67 -7.32 -7.27
CA GLU A 316 19.76 -7.65 -8.69
C GLU A 316 21.16 -8.17 -9.05
N ARG A 317 21.22 -9.39 -9.60
CA ARG A 317 22.44 -10.02 -10.10
C ARG A 317 22.33 -10.35 -11.58
N GLY A 318 23.40 -10.20 -12.35
CA GLY A 318 23.42 -10.60 -13.76
C GLY A 318 23.31 -9.42 -14.71
N SER A 319 23.04 -9.73 -15.98
CA SER A 319 23.05 -8.76 -17.09
C SER A 319 21.66 -8.66 -17.71
N HIS A 320 20.84 -7.80 -17.15
CA HIS A 320 19.43 -7.66 -17.50
C HIS A 320 18.96 -6.21 -17.30
N ILE A 321 17.73 -5.94 -17.75
CA ILE A 321 17.07 -4.65 -17.57
C ILE A 321 15.96 -4.85 -16.54
N SER A 322 15.96 -4.01 -15.50
CA SER A 322 14.89 -3.95 -14.52
C SER A 322 14.18 -2.61 -14.59
N THR A 323 12.85 -2.63 -14.58
CA THR A 323 12.00 -1.44 -14.77
C THR A 323 11.07 -1.28 -13.58
N PHE A 324 10.98 -0.05 -13.07
CA PHE A 324 10.12 0.30 -11.95
C PHE A 324 9.37 1.59 -12.31
N SER A 325 8.05 1.53 -12.27
CA SER A 325 7.19 2.67 -12.57
C SER A 325 6.18 2.87 -11.45
N ARG A 326 6.01 4.12 -11.01
CA ARG A 326 5.01 4.51 -10.00
C ARG A 326 5.06 3.66 -8.73
N SER A 327 6.27 3.27 -8.32
CA SER A 327 6.48 2.32 -7.23
C SER A 327 7.14 2.98 -6.01
N ALA A 328 6.80 2.48 -4.82
CA ALA A 328 7.31 2.99 -3.55
C ALA A 328 8.23 1.98 -2.87
N PHE A 329 9.40 2.43 -2.44
CA PHE A 329 10.36 1.70 -1.62
C PHE A 329 10.50 2.42 -0.29
N TYR A 330 9.97 1.84 0.80
CA TYR A 330 10.05 2.49 2.09
C TYR A 330 10.38 1.58 3.26
N GLN A 331 11.12 2.13 4.22
CA GLN A 331 11.54 1.44 5.46
C GLN A 331 12.26 0.10 5.23
N ASN A 332 12.91 -0.08 4.08
CA ASN A 332 13.71 -1.27 3.83
C ASN A 332 15.09 -1.12 4.48
N TYR A 333 15.64 -2.23 4.94
CA TYR A 333 16.86 -2.27 5.73
C TYR A 333 17.88 -3.22 5.11
N ALA A 334 19.11 -2.74 4.95
CA ALA A 334 20.24 -3.60 4.62
C ALA A 334 21.57 -3.16 5.25
N ALA A 335 22.65 -3.89 5.03
CA ALA A 335 23.98 -3.34 5.20
C ALA A 335 24.35 -2.43 4.01
N THR A 336 24.06 -2.87 2.79
CA THR A 336 24.26 -2.08 1.55
C THR A 336 23.03 -2.16 0.66
N GLY A 337 22.60 -1.05 0.08
CA GLY A 337 21.37 -1.06 -0.74
C GLY A 337 20.15 -1.25 0.16
N GLY A 338 19.84 -0.26 1.01
CA GLY A 338 18.75 -0.36 1.99
C GLY A 338 17.43 -0.74 1.33
N ALA A 339 17.06 -0.08 0.24
CA ALA A 339 16.03 -0.58 -0.68
C ALA A 339 16.65 -1.48 -1.76
N VAL A 340 17.54 -0.94 -2.60
CA VAL A 340 17.98 -1.65 -3.81
C VAL A 340 19.50 -1.80 -3.84
N GLN A 341 19.95 -3.02 -4.09
CA GLN A 341 21.34 -3.36 -4.43
C GLN A 341 21.39 -3.90 -5.86
N SER A 342 22.34 -3.44 -6.66
CA SER A 342 22.60 -4.02 -8.00
C SER A 342 24.07 -4.28 -8.27
N GLU A 343 24.32 -5.35 -9.05
CA GLU A 343 25.63 -5.68 -9.60
C GLU A 343 25.89 -5.01 -10.97
N ALA A 344 27.13 -5.10 -11.47
CA ALA A 344 27.62 -4.31 -12.61
C ALA A 344 26.86 -4.53 -13.93
N GLY A 345 26.27 -5.71 -14.12
CA GLY A 345 25.55 -6.05 -15.36
C GLY A 345 24.12 -5.52 -15.44
N ALA A 346 23.52 -5.07 -14.34
CA ALA A 346 22.13 -4.63 -14.32
C ALA A 346 21.98 -3.17 -14.79
N LEU A 347 20.99 -2.94 -15.66
CA LEU A 347 20.49 -1.60 -16.00
C LEU A 347 19.12 -1.40 -15.34
N GLN A 348 19.03 -0.40 -14.46
CA GLN A 348 17.80 -0.12 -13.71
C GLN A 348 17.14 1.15 -14.24
N LEU A 349 15.86 1.07 -14.57
CA LEU A 349 15.07 2.21 -15.06
C LEU A 349 13.96 2.51 -14.05
N PHE A 350 14.05 3.64 -13.35
CA PHE A 350 13.06 4.10 -12.39
C PHE A 350 12.33 5.34 -12.92
N GLU A 351 11.01 5.29 -12.97
CA GLU A 351 10.16 6.41 -13.35
C GLU A 351 9.05 6.64 -12.31
N ASN A 352 8.86 7.88 -11.85
CA ASN A 352 7.84 8.22 -10.85
C ASN A 352 7.95 7.37 -9.57
N CYS A 353 9.16 7.07 -9.10
CA CYS A 353 9.38 6.19 -7.94
C CYS A 353 9.81 6.97 -6.71
N SER A 354 9.38 6.52 -5.53
CA SER A 354 9.76 7.10 -4.25
C SER A 354 10.58 6.15 -3.40
N PHE A 355 11.68 6.64 -2.83
CA PHE A 355 12.58 5.92 -1.93
C PHE A 355 12.65 6.69 -0.62
N ILE A 356 11.92 6.22 0.39
CA ILE A 356 11.68 6.98 1.62
C ILE A 356 11.99 6.17 2.86
N PHE A 357 12.66 6.75 3.87
CA PHE A 357 12.90 6.06 5.15
C PHE A 357 13.68 4.74 5.05
N ASN A 358 14.39 4.49 3.95
CA ASN A 358 15.21 3.29 3.85
C ASN A 358 16.50 3.46 4.64
N TYR A 359 17.05 2.35 5.09
CA TYR A 359 18.19 2.33 5.99
C TYR A 359 19.29 1.40 5.47
N ALA A 360 20.53 1.87 5.52
CA ALA A 360 21.70 1.03 5.33
C ALA A 360 22.71 1.18 6.47
N SER A 361 23.16 0.07 7.06
CA SER A 361 24.21 0.16 8.08
C SER A 361 25.56 0.62 7.50
N GLN A 362 25.76 0.49 6.18
CA GLN A 362 26.97 0.94 5.48
C GLN A 362 26.69 2.04 4.45
N VAL A 363 26.09 1.74 3.30
CA VAL A 363 25.92 2.69 2.19
C VAL A 363 24.71 2.42 1.31
N GLY A 364 24.24 3.45 0.60
CA GLY A 364 23.17 3.39 -0.40
C GLY A 364 21.87 2.95 0.23
N ALA A 365 21.36 3.70 1.21
CA ALA A 365 20.11 3.35 1.88
C ALA A 365 18.92 3.38 0.90
N GLY A 366 18.87 4.32 -0.03
CA GLY A 366 18.00 4.21 -1.22
C GLY A 366 18.52 3.15 -2.19
N ILE A 367 19.52 3.52 -3.00
CA ILE A 367 20.11 2.62 -4.01
C ILE A 367 21.62 2.53 -3.81
N ASN A 368 22.16 1.31 -3.82
CA ASN A 368 23.57 1.03 -4.01
C ASN A 368 23.79 0.31 -5.35
N ALA A 369 24.31 1.02 -6.35
CA ALA A 369 24.45 0.48 -7.70
C ALA A 369 25.91 0.23 -8.07
N ARG A 370 26.22 -0.98 -8.57
CA ARG A 370 27.46 -1.26 -9.32
C ARG A 370 27.26 -1.16 -10.83
N GLY A 371 26.02 -1.30 -11.30
CA GLY A 371 25.59 -1.09 -12.68
C GLY A 371 25.10 0.32 -12.94
N THR A 372 24.26 0.50 -13.97
CA THR A 372 23.68 1.81 -14.30
C THR A 372 22.25 1.92 -13.75
N ALA A 373 21.91 3.07 -13.17
CA ALA A 373 20.56 3.42 -12.76
C ALA A 373 20.11 4.74 -13.38
N ASP A 374 19.03 4.69 -14.17
CA ASP A 374 18.38 5.85 -14.77
C ASP A 374 17.17 6.23 -13.93
N LEU A 375 17.18 7.46 -13.43
CA LEU A 375 16.17 8.00 -12.52
C LEU A 375 15.42 9.14 -13.23
N ALA A 376 14.10 9.01 -13.28
CA ALA A 376 13.23 9.97 -13.94
C ALA A 376 12.04 10.30 -13.05
N SER A 377 11.90 11.57 -12.66
CA SER A 377 10.79 11.96 -11.78
C SER A 377 10.78 11.13 -10.50
N CYS A 378 11.94 10.92 -9.87
CA CYS A 378 12.04 10.13 -8.64
C CYS A 378 12.22 11.02 -7.42
N THR A 379 11.85 10.51 -6.25
CA THR A 379 12.04 11.21 -4.96
C THR A 379 12.80 10.32 -3.99
N PHE A 380 13.96 10.78 -3.51
CA PHE A 380 14.76 10.13 -2.47
C PHE A 380 14.74 11.00 -1.23
N SER A 381 14.06 10.55 -0.17
CA SER A 381 13.99 11.33 1.06
C SER A 381 14.08 10.55 2.35
N GLU A 382 14.63 11.17 3.39
CA GLU A 382 14.77 10.57 4.73
C GLU A 382 15.43 9.19 4.71
N ASN A 383 16.35 8.93 3.79
CA ASN A 383 17.13 7.70 3.81
C ASN A 383 18.37 7.86 4.69
N TYR A 384 18.72 6.82 5.46
CA TYR A 384 19.72 6.92 6.52
C TYR A 384 20.85 5.90 6.38
N ILE A 385 22.09 6.35 6.60
CA ILE A 385 23.25 5.48 6.76
C ILE A 385 23.91 5.61 8.13
N VAL A 386 24.39 4.49 8.69
CA VAL A 386 25.11 4.50 9.98
C VAL A 386 26.60 4.75 9.81
N ALA A 387 27.23 4.09 8.82
CA ALA A 387 28.68 4.05 8.74
C ALA A 387 29.27 5.45 8.55
N LYS A 388 30.32 5.75 9.34
CA LYS A 388 31.16 6.96 9.25
C LYS A 388 32.07 7.00 8.01
N ALA A 389 31.76 6.22 6.97
CA ALA A 389 32.54 6.26 5.74
C ALA A 389 32.39 7.67 5.14
N SER A 390 33.51 8.37 4.96
CA SER A 390 33.55 9.79 4.58
C SER A 390 33.05 10.10 3.17
N VAL A 391 32.49 9.12 2.45
CA VAL A 391 32.14 9.18 1.02
C VAL A 391 30.88 8.38 0.64
N GLY A 392 30.20 7.71 1.58
CA GLY A 392 29.01 6.92 1.28
C GLY A 392 27.75 7.76 1.18
N GLY A 393 26.93 7.52 0.15
CA GLY A 393 25.65 8.20 -0.04
C GLY A 393 24.52 7.45 0.66
N ALA A 394 23.62 8.18 1.32
CA ALA A 394 22.40 7.63 1.92
C ALA A 394 21.26 7.52 0.91
N GLY A 395 21.07 8.50 0.02
CA GLY A 395 20.13 8.37 -1.09
C GLY A 395 20.66 7.39 -2.15
N LEU A 396 21.72 7.80 -2.84
CA LEU A 396 22.36 7.07 -3.95
C LEU A 396 23.83 6.80 -3.64
N ASN A 397 24.27 5.58 -3.85
CA ASN A 397 25.67 5.21 -3.75
C ASN A 397 26.15 4.48 -5.00
N ALA A 398 27.17 5.03 -5.66
CA ALA A 398 27.88 4.37 -6.74
C ALA A 398 28.95 3.44 -6.14
N ALA A 399 28.78 2.14 -6.30
CA ALA A 399 29.74 1.13 -5.86
C ALA A 399 30.54 0.58 -7.04
N GLY A 400 31.76 0.11 -6.79
CA GLY A 400 32.50 -0.57 -7.85
C GLY A 400 34.01 -0.71 -7.65
N GLY A 401 34.63 -1.45 -8.55
CA GLY A 401 36.08 -1.64 -8.67
C GLY A 401 36.71 -0.67 -9.68
N ALA A 402 38.02 -0.80 -9.94
CA ALA A 402 38.75 0.17 -10.78
C ALA A 402 38.34 0.16 -12.27
N SER A 403 37.67 -0.93 -12.70
CA SER A 403 37.22 -1.16 -14.06
C SER A 403 35.70 -1.08 -14.24
N GLU A 404 34.93 -1.09 -13.15
CA GLU A 404 33.46 -1.16 -13.15
C GLU A 404 32.95 -0.35 -11.97
N ILE A 405 32.42 0.85 -12.22
CA ILE A 405 31.83 1.73 -11.21
C ILE A 405 30.41 2.04 -11.63
N GLY A 406 29.48 1.94 -10.68
CA GLY A 406 28.09 2.28 -10.92
C GLY A 406 27.92 3.73 -11.39
N THR A 407 26.90 3.95 -12.22
CA THR A 407 26.58 5.25 -12.78
C THR A 407 25.11 5.56 -12.59
N PHE A 408 24.80 6.78 -12.16
CA PHE A 408 23.44 7.29 -12.06
C PHE A 408 23.19 8.34 -13.13
N ARG A 409 22.06 8.27 -13.81
CA ARG A 409 21.57 9.33 -14.72
C ARG A 409 20.31 9.91 -14.13
N LEU A 410 20.31 11.20 -13.81
CA LEU A 410 19.22 11.83 -13.07
C LEU A 410 18.52 12.88 -13.93
N ARG A 411 17.20 12.77 -14.07
CA ARG A 411 16.34 13.83 -14.58
C ARG A 411 15.15 14.03 -13.67
N ASN A 412 14.75 15.28 -13.47
CA ASN A 412 13.56 15.62 -12.71
C ASN A 412 13.51 14.97 -11.31
N THR A 413 14.65 14.79 -10.64
CA THR A 413 14.75 13.96 -9.42
C THR A 413 15.02 14.83 -8.19
N ILE A 414 14.32 14.53 -7.09
CA ILE A 414 14.55 15.13 -5.77
C ILE A 414 15.46 14.22 -4.95
N LEU A 415 16.50 14.78 -4.34
CA LEU A 415 17.26 14.17 -3.25
C LEU A 415 17.31 15.11 -2.06
N GLY A 416 16.52 14.84 -1.03
CA GLY A 416 16.40 15.71 0.14
C GLY A 416 16.36 14.94 1.44
N ASN A 417 16.89 15.50 2.52
CA ASN A 417 16.84 14.91 3.86
C ASN A 417 17.50 13.52 3.98
N ASN A 418 18.37 13.12 3.04
CA ASN A 418 19.12 11.88 3.18
C ASN A 418 20.35 12.12 4.04
N LYS A 419 20.53 11.33 5.11
CA LYS A 419 21.39 11.72 6.24
C LYS A 419 22.31 10.58 6.67
N GLN A 420 23.44 10.95 7.25
CA GLN A 420 24.28 10.04 8.05
C GLN A 420 23.94 10.20 9.53
N GLY A 421 23.57 9.09 10.16
CA GLY A 421 23.18 9.07 11.57
C GLY A 421 22.44 7.79 11.93
N ASN A 422 22.39 7.49 13.23
CA ASN A 422 21.50 6.45 13.72
C ASN A 422 20.08 7.04 13.78
N TYR A 423 19.11 6.40 13.15
CA TYR A 423 17.69 6.78 13.26
C TYR A 423 17.24 6.93 14.72
N TRP A 424 17.68 6.01 15.59
CA TRP A 424 17.34 6.00 17.02
C TRP A 424 18.11 7.03 17.85
N ASN A 425 19.15 7.64 17.29
CA ASN A 425 19.95 8.66 17.96
C ASN A 425 20.61 9.57 16.91
N PRO A 426 19.81 10.44 16.26
CA PRO A 426 20.32 11.27 15.19
C PRO A 426 21.29 12.31 15.76
N PRO A 427 22.42 12.60 15.07
CA PRO A 427 23.28 13.69 15.47
C PRO A 427 22.51 15.02 15.40
N ALA A 428 22.83 15.97 16.29
CA ALA A 428 22.12 17.25 16.41
C ALA A 428 22.11 18.12 15.12
N SER A 429 22.96 17.78 14.14
CA SER A 429 22.95 18.31 12.77
C SER A 429 23.53 17.24 11.85
N PRO A 430 22.70 16.35 11.26
CA PRO A 430 23.19 15.38 10.30
C PRO A 430 23.56 16.10 9.00
N GLU A 431 24.81 15.95 8.55
CA GLU A 431 25.20 16.46 7.24
C GLU A 431 24.41 15.73 6.14
N PRO A 432 23.90 16.44 5.11
CA PRO A 432 23.31 15.80 3.94
C PRO A 432 24.26 14.79 3.30
N ARG A 433 23.70 13.66 2.88
CA ARG A 433 24.36 12.53 2.22
C ARG A 433 23.50 12.01 1.07
N ASN A 434 23.11 12.88 0.15
CA ASN A 434 22.27 12.45 -0.97
C ASN A 434 23.01 11.47 -1.88
N CYS A 435 24.24 11.81 -2.27
CA CYS A 435 25.06 10.99 -3.15
C CYS A 435 26.42 10.64 -2.53
N GLY A 436 26.95 9.49 -2.93
CA GLY A 436 28.30 9.07 -2.57
C GLY A 436 28.85 7.96 -3.46
N CYS A 437 30.12 7.64 -3.25
CA CYS A 437 30.85 6.63 -4.03
C CYS A 437 31.74 5.79 -3.12
N THR A 438 31.76 4.49 -3.35
CA THR A 438 32.58 3.53 -2.58
C THR A 438 33.24 2.48 -3.46
N GLY A 439 34.41 2.02 -3.04
CA GLY A 439 35.06 0.84 -3.62
C GLY A 439 36.36 1.09 -4.38
N VAL A 440 36.78 2.34 -4.65
CA VAL A 440 38.06 2.64 -5.33
C VAL A 440 38.67 4.03 -5.09
N ALA A 441 39.96 4.16 -5.46
CA ALA A 441 40.71 5.42 -5.62
C ALA A 441 40.21 6.32 -6.77
N ALA A 442 39.31 5.83 -7.63
CA ALA A 442 38.72 6.56 -8.76
C ALA A 442 37.38 7.24 -8.44
N CYS A 443 36.88 7.13 -7.20
CA CYS A 443 35.75 7.93 -6.74
C CYS A 443 36.16 9.41 -6.81
N SER A 444 35.68 10.11 -7.82
CA SER A 444 35.79 11.55 -7.96
C SER A 444 34.41 12.11 -7.69
N PRO A 445 34.23 13.06 -6.75
CA PRO A 445 32.95 13.72 -6.54
C PRO A 445 32.37 14.15 -7.90
N GLY A 446 31.19 13.62 -8.26
CA GLY A 446 30.48 13.96 -9.50
C GLY A 446 30.74 13.14 -10.77
N GLY A 447 31.79 12.31 -10.82
CA GLY A 447 32.09 11.55 -12.02
C GLY A 447 31.04 10.48 -12.38
N GLN A 448 30.29 10.02 -11.37
CA GLN A 448 29.32 8.93 -11.47
C GLN A 448 27.86 9.39 -11.54
N PHE A 449 27.60 10.69 -11.36
CA PHE A 449 26.25 11.26 -11.29
C PHE A 449 26.05 12.17 -12.50
N VAL A 450 25.47 11.62 -13.55
CA VAL A 450 25.20 12.33 -14.80
C VAL A 450 23.86 13.05 -14.66
N SER A 451 23.91 14.37 -14.45
CA SER A 451 22.69 15.18 -14.48
C SER A 451 22.21 15.46 -15.90
N LEU A 452 20.93 15.16 -16.14
CA LEU A 452 20.20 15.49 -17.37
C LEU A 452 19.27 16.71 -17.18
N GLY A 453 19.27 17.33 -16.00
CA GLY A 453 18.57 18.57 -15.70
C GLY A 453 17.29 18.44 -14.86
N ASN A 454 16.86 19.59 -14.32
CA ASN A 454 15.70 19.79 -13.45
C ASN A 454 15.75 18.93 -12.18
N ASN A 455 16.93 18.64 -11.65
CA ASN A 455 17.07 17.91 -10.39
C ASN A 455 17.17 18.88 -9.22
N LEU A 456 16.79 18.42 -8.02
CA LEU A 456 16.87 19.22 -6.80
C LEU A 456 17.60 18.43 -5.71
N GLU A 457 18.61 19.04 -5.09
CA GLU A 457 19.27 18.48 -3.90
C GLU A 457 19.56 19.50 -2.79
N ASP A 458 19.44 19.09 -1.53
CA ASP A 458 19.65 19.94 -0.34
C ASP A 458 21.09 19.96 0.20
N GLY A 459 22.00 19.21 -0.42
CA GLY A 459 23.35 18.97 0.13
C GLY A 459 24.54 19.22 -0.80
N ASP A 460 24.31 19.49 -2.10
CA ASP A 460 25.35 19.57 -3.15
C ASP A 460 26.37 18.40 -3.09
N THR A 461 25.88 17.21 -2.76
CA THR A 461 26.70 16.00 -2.64
C THR A 461 26.77 15.24 -3.96
N CYS A 462 25.79 15.46 -4.85
CA CYS A 462 25.71 14.83 -6.16
C CYS A 462 26.44 15.64 -7.24
N THR A 463 26.81 16.91 -6.96
CA THR A 463 27.50 17.84 -7.88
C THR A 463 26.75 18.01 -9.22
N LEU A 464 25.43 18.16 -9.12
CA LEU A 464 24.54 18.26 -10.28
C LEU A 464 24.87 19.54 -11.08
N SER A 465 24.95 19.41 -12.40
CA SER A 465 25.39 20.50 -13.31
C SER A 465 24.61 20.55 -14.62
N GLY A 466 23.49 19.84 -14.67
CA GLY A 466 22.54 19.86 -15.78
C GLY A 466 21.70 21.14 -15.81
N PRO A 467 20.95 21.35 -16.91
CA PRO A 467 20.08 22.52 -17.03
C PRO A 467 19.03 22.58 -15.92
N GLN A 468 18.86 23.75 -15.30
CA GLN A 468 17.83 24.00 -14.27
C GLN A 468 17.95 23.12 -13.01
N ASP A 469 19.11 22.52 -12.76
CA ASP A 469 19.35 21.86 -11.47
C ASP A 469 19.40 22.90 -10.33
N LEU A 470 18.85 22.49 -9.18
CA LEU A 470 18.81 23.25 -7.94
C LEU A 470 19.66 22.54 -6.90
N THR A 471 20.94 22.92 -6.78
CA THR A 471 21.88 22.35 -5.81
C THR A 471 21.91 23.15 -4.51
N ASN A 472 22.26 22.49 -3.41
CA ASN A 472 22.29 23.06 -2.05
C ASN A 472 21.01 23.86 -1.71
N THR A 473 19.87 23.37 -2.20
CA THR A 473 18.58 24.04 -2.12
C THR A 473 17.68 23.21 -1.23
N ASP A 474 17.16 23.82 -0.16
CA ASP A 474 16.16 23.17 0.68
C ASP A 474 15.00 22.72 -0.21
N THR A 475 14.80 21.42 -0.22
CA THR A 475 13.76 20.76 -1.01
C THR A 475 12.36 21.23 -0.61
N GLN A 476 12.18 21.72 0.62
CA GLN A 476 10.88 21.97 1.24
C GLN A 476 9.91 20.79 1.03
N THR A 477 10.45 19.60 0.82
CA THR A 477 9.71 18.36 0.91
C THR A 477 9.47 18.18 2.38
N THR A 478 8.20 18.20 2.76
CA THR A 478 7.85 17.98 4.16
C THR A 478 8.28 16.56 4.54
N ALA A 479 8.56 16.26 5.81
CA ALA A 479 8.62 14.86 6.27
C ALA A 479 7.25 14.14 6.14
N SER A 480 6.28 14.74 5.44
CA SER A 480 4.91 14.29 5.28
C SER A 480 4.86 13.41 4.05
N VAL A 481 4.60 12.13 4.29
CA VAL A 481 4.31 11.18 3.25
C VAL A 481 2.84 11.28 2.86
N VAL A 482 2.54 11.33 1.57
CA VAL A 482 1.17 11.31 1.05
C VAL A 482 0.91 10.05 0.25
N PRO A 483 -0.36 9.61 0.14
CA PRO A 483 -0.72 8.52 -0.75
C PRO A 483 -0.30 8.82 -2.20
N GLY A 484 0.52 7.95 -2.77
CA GLY A 484 0.99 7.99 -4.15
C GLY A 484 0.59 6.71 -4.88
N GLY A 485 -0.69 6.34 -4.86
CA GLY A 485 -1.19 5.09 -5.43
C GLY A 485 -1.16 3.95 -4.41
N GLU A 486 -0.56 2.81 -4.77
CA GLU A 486 -0.41 1.64 -3.87
C GLU A 486 0.67 1.85 -2.77
N GLY A 487 1.36 2.99 -2.74
CA GLY A 487 2.40 3.30 -1.78
C GLY A 487 2.45 4.77 -1.34
N LEU A 488 3.57 5.15 -0.73
CA LEU A 488 3.80 6.50 -0.21
C LEU A 488 4.74 7.30 -1.13
N THR A 489 4.49 8.59 -1.23
CA THR A 489 5.41 9.59 -1.80
C THR A 489 5.58 10.77 -0.83
N VAL A 490 6.44 11.74 -1.13
CA VAL A 490 6.64 12.92 -0.28
C VAL A 490 5.86 14.10 -0.82
N ALA A 491 5.08 14.77 0.03
CA ALA A 491 4.40 15.99 -0.36
C ALA A 491 5.38 17.15 -0.54
N ILE A 492 5.17 17.91 -1.62
CA ILE A 492 5.93 19.11 -1.96
C ILE A 492 5.14 20.33 -1.48
N ASN A 493 5.80 21.24 -0.77
CA ASN A 493 5.21 22.51 -0.37
C ASN A 493 4.93 23.37 -1.62
N PRO A 494 3.77 24.03 -1.77
CA PRO A 494 3.48 24.89 -2.94
C PRO A 494 4.48 26.04 -3.14
N ARG A 495 5.24 26.45 -2.13
CA ARG A 495 6.31 27.46 -2.25
C ARG A 495 7.70 26.86 -2.47
N SER A 496 7.80 25.54 -2.52
CA SER A 496 9.02 24.85 -2.89
C SER A 496 9.38 25.18 -4.33
N LEU A 497 10.67 25.30 -4.62
CA LEU A 497 11.18 25.38 -5.99
C LEU A 497 11.04 24.05 -6.76
N ALA A 498 10.64 22.97 -6.08
CA ALA A 498 10.26 21.72 -6.72
C ALA A 498 8.85 21.78 -7.34
N THR A 499 7.96 22.64 -6.82
CA THR A 499 6.63 22.86 -7.39
C THR A 499 6.76 23.60 -8.71
N ASP A 500 6.17 23.07 -9.78
CA ASP A 500 6.28 23.59 -11.15
C ASP A 500 7.74 23.76 -11.63
N GLY A 501 8.71 23.09 -10.97
CA GLY A 501 10.14 23.24 -11.22
C GLY A 501 10.71 22.28 -12.27
N GLY A 502 9.89 21.38 -12.81
CA GLY A 502 10.29 20.33 -13.73
C GLY A 502 10.43 20.77 -15.20
N PRO A 503 10.71 19.83 -16.10
CA PRO A 503 11.02 20.14 -17.49
C PRO A 503 9.82 20.67 -18.28
N VAL A 504 9.91 21.90 -18.80
CA VAL A 504 8.91 22.50 -19.70
C VAL A 504 8.89 21.93 -21.14
N THR A 505 9.72 20.93 -21.44
CA THR A 505 9.82 20.36 -22.80
C THR A 505 8.75 19.29 -23.02
N ALA A 506 8.01 19.39 -24.13
CA ALA A 506 6.98 18.41 -24.48
C ALA A 506 7.54 16.97 -24.51
N GLY A 507 6.92 16.06 -23.74
CA GLY A 507 7.32 14.66 -23.60
C GLY A 507 8.42 14.38 -22.58
N ALA A 508 8.95 15.40 -21.89
CA ALA A 508 9.92 15.23 -20.79
C ALA A 508 9.25 14.98 -19.42
N CYS A 509 8.01 15.44 -19.24
CA CYS A 509 7.16 15.09 -18.10
C CYS A 509 6.29 13.87 -18.45
N PRO A 510 6.26 12.83 -17.60
CA PRO A 510 5.25 11.77 -17.69
C PRO A 510 3.83 12.35 -17.60
N SER A 511 2.83 11.70 -18.20
CA SER A 511 1.44 12.18 -18.22
C SER A 511 0.71 12.04 -16.87
N VAL A 512 1.26 11.24 -15.96
CA VAL A 512 0.74 11.03 -14.61
C VAL A 512 1.88 10.95 -13.59
N ASP A 513 1.58 11.22 -12.33
CA ASP A 513 2.52 11.07 -11.21
C ASP A 513 2.51 9.65 -10.63
N GLN A 514 3.22 9.42 -9.53
CA GLN A 514 3.22 8.15 -8.83
C GLN A 514 1.81 7.72 -8.41
N GLY A 515 0.97 8.66 -7.96
CA GLY A 515 -0.41 8.43 -7.57
C GLY A 515 -1.41 8.38 -8.72
N GLN A 516 -0.93 8.30 -9.97
CA GLN A 516 -1.73 8.33 -11.18
C GLN A 516 -2.54 9.62 -11.36
N ARG A 517 -2.15 10.70 -10.67
CA ARG A 517 -2.75 12.02 -10.84
C ARG A 517 -2.22 12.67 -12.12
N PRO A 518 -3.03 13.47 -12.85
CA PRO A 518 -2.58 14.13 -14.07
C PRO A 518 -1.34 15.01 -13.88
N ARG A 519 -0.50 15.10 -14.92
CA ARG A 519 0.66 16.01 -15.04
C ARG A 519 0.76 16.58 -16.46
N PRO A 520 1.21 17.83 -16.66
CA PRO A 520 1.49 18.83 -15.64
C PRO A 520 0.19 19.49 -15.10
N VAL A 521 0.23 19.98 -13.86
CA VAL A 521 -0.82 20.76 -13.20
C VAL A 521 -0.18 21.98 -12.54
N ASP A 522 -0.88 23.12 -12.55
CA ASP A 522 -0.42 24.36 -11.89
C ASP A 522 -0.39 24.14 -10.36
N GLY A 523 0.78 23.79 -9.85
CA GLY A 523 1.00 23.42 -8.47
C GLY A 523 1.18 24.61 -7.54
N ASP A 524 1.63 25.76 -8.03
CA ASP A 524 1.85 26.98 -7.24
C ASP A 524 0.73 28.04 -7.38
N GLY A 525 -0.15 27.88 -8.37
CA GLY A 525 -1.31 28.73 -8.63
C GLY A 525 -0.96 30.03 -9.36
N ASP A 526 0.16 30.10 -10.09
CA ASP A 526 0.59 31.29 -10.83
C ASP A 526 -0.08 31.48 -12.21
N GLY A 527 -0.85 30.47 -12.64
CA GLY A 527 -1.52 30.39 -13.93
C GLY A 527 -0.75 29.60 -15.00
N THR A 528 0.38 28.96 -14.65
CA THR A 528 1.26 28.23 -15.57
C THR A 528 1.53 26.80 -15.10
N ALA A 529 0.84 25.82 -15.70
CA ALA A 529 1.09 24.41 -15.40
C ALA A 529 2.46 23.93 -15.94
N THR A 530 3.36 23.55 -15.04
CA THR A 530 4.60 22.81 -15.32
C THR A 530 4.60 21.55 -14.46
N CYS A 531 5.35 20.50 -14.82
CA CYS A 531 5.39 19.35 -13.92
C CYS A 531 6.31 19.64 -12.73
N ASP A 532 6.00 19.07 -11.59
CA ASP A 532 6.86 19.13 -10.40
C ASP A 532 8.17 18.35 -10.60
N ILE A 533 9.20 18.72 -9.84
CA ILE A 533 10.38 17.88 -9.69
C ILE A 533 10.01 16.68 -8.80
N GLY A 534 10.38 15.47 -9.20
CA GLY A 534 10.17 14.25 -8.43
C GLY A 534 8.92 13.44 -8.81
N ALA A 535 8.57 12.50 -7.93
CA ALA A 535 7.58 11.45 -8.18
C ALA A 535 6.13 11.90 -8.00
N TYR A 536 5.91 12.98 -7.26
CA TYR A 536 4.60 13.53 -6.94
C TYR A 536 4.30 14.73 -7.84
N GLU A 537 3.03 14.90 -8.21
CA GLU A 537 2.52 16.13 -8.79
C GLU A 537 1.48 16.76 -7.87
N ARG A 538 1.79 17.96 -7.41
CA ARG A 538 0.87 18.79 -6.67
C ARG A 538 -0.30 19.19 -7.58
N GLN A 539 -1.49 18.76 -7.20
CA GLN A 539 -2.71 19.17 -7.89
C GLN A 539 -3.15 20.56 -7.43
N GLU A 540 -3.72 21.36 -8.34
CA GLU A 540 -4.15 22.77 -8.17
C GLU A 540 -5.21 22.99 -7.06
N HIS A 541 -5.58 21.96 -6.30
CA HIS A 541 -6.70 22.04 -5.35
C HIS A 541 -6.59 21.21 -4.07
N ASP A 542 -5.38 20.92 -3.59
CA ASP A 542 -5.21 20.33 -2.25
C ASP A 542 -4.55 21.36 -1.29
N PRO A 543 -5.32 22.27 -0.66
CA PRO A 543 -4.85 22.95 0.53
C PRO A 543 -4.93 21.92 1.67
N HIS A 544 -3.88 21.12 1.80
CA HIS A 544 -3.70 20.31 2.99
C HIS A 544 -3.54 21.26 4.18
N VAL A 545 -4.36 21.03 5.20
CA VAL A 545 -4.35 21.82 6.43
C VAL A 545 -3.33 21.17 7.37
N PHE A 546 -3.41 19.84 7.53
CA PHE A 546 -2.52 19.05 8.39
C PHE A 546 -2.59 17.56 8.09
N PHE A 547 -1.51 16.82 8.34
CA PHE A 547 -1.46 15.37 8.25
C PHE A 547 -0.47 14.80 9.27
N ASP A 548 -0.81 13.67 9.88
CA ASP A 548 0.11 12.89 10.69
C ASP A 548 -0.28 11.39 10.66
N ASN A 549 0.70 10.54 10.40
CA ASN A 549 0.59 9.09 10.49
C ASN A 549 1.53 8.50 11.56
N TRP A 550 2.08 9.32 12.46
CA TRP A 550 2.85 8.92 13.65
C TRP A 550 4.06 8.00 13.42
N GLU A 551 4.49 7.80 12.17
CA GLU A 551 5.65 7.00 11.78
C GLU A 551 6.98 7.53 12.34
N ILE A 552 7.02 8.82 12.67
CA ILE A 552 8.17 9.47 13.34
C ILE A 552 8.31 8.99 14.80
N GLY A 553 7.24 8.42 15.39
CA GLY A 553 7.24 7.88 16.74
C GLY A 553 7.12 8.93 17.83
N ASP A 554 6.63 10.13 17.52
CA ASP A 554 6.33 11.18 18.49
C ASP A 554 5.07 11.98 18.13
N LEU A 555 4.71 12.96 18.97
CA LEU A 555 3.55 13.85 18.78
C LEU A 555 3.97 15.27 18.37
N SER A 556 5.22 15.46 17.93
CA SER A 556 5.84 16.79 17.77
C SER A 556 5.23 17.65 16.65
N ARG A 557 4.43 17.03 15.77
CA ARG A 557 3.70 17.72 14.70
C ARG A 557 2.48 18.49 15.19
N TRP A 558 1.86 18.00 16.26
CA TRP A 558 0.65 18.58 16.80
C TRP A 558 1.00 19.86 17.58
N SER A 559 0.14 20.88 17.49
CA SER A 559 0.29 22.15 18.20
C SER A 559 0.39 21.94 19.72
N ASP A 560 -0.35 20.95 20.24
CA ASP A 560 -0.28 20.56 21.65
C ASP A 560 -0.61 19.06 21.83
N ALA A 561 -0.17 18.49 22.94
CA ALA A 561 -0.48 17.14 23.37
C ALA A 561 -0.82 17.15 24.87
N VAL A 562 -2.06 16.81 25.21
CA VAL A 562 -2.60 16.89 26.56
C VAL A 562 -2.90 15.51 27.11
N ALA A 563 -2.34 15.20 28.28
CA ALA A 563 -2.73 14.07 29.11
C ALA A 563 -3.04 14.55 30.53
N GLU A 564 -4.27 14.34 31.00
CA GLU A 564 -4.70 14.66 32.36
C GLU A 564 -4.45 13.49 33.34
N LEU A 565 -4.66 13.71 34.63
CA LEU A 565 -4.41 12.72 35.67
C LEU A 565 -5.16 11.40 35.40
N GLY A 566 -4.42 10.30 35.35
CA GLY A 566 -4.96 8.96 35.07
C GLY A 566 -5.17 8.67 33.58
N SER A 567 -4.53 9.43 32.69
CA SER A 567 -4.55 9.21 31.25
C SER A 567 -3.14 9.34 30.65
N SER A 568 -2.94 8.83 29.44
CA SER A 568 -1.70 8.99 28.67
C SER A 568 -2.00 9.15 27.19
N ILE A 569 -1.10 9.84 26.49
CA ILE A 569 -1.11 9.93 25.03
C ILE A 569 0.32 9.78 24.51
N ALA A 570 0.52 8.92 23.51
CA ALA A 570 1.83 8.65 22.93
C ALA A 570 1.71 8.09 21.51
N ALA A 571 2.72 8.36 20.67
CA ALA A 571 2.93 7.58 19.45
C ALA A 571 3.58 6.23 19.82
N THR A 572 3.02 5.12 19.35
CA THR A 572 3.47 3.77 19.69
C THR A 572 3.32 2.82 18.50
N GLN A 573 4.16 1.79 18.43
CA GLN A 573 4.03 0.74 17.41
C GLN A 573 2.79 -0.14 17.61
N ALA A 574 2.31 -0.29 18.86
CA ALA A 574 1.11 -1.08 19.14
C ALA A 574 -0.17 -0.45 18.55
N ALA A 575 -0.15 0.86 18.34
CA ALA A 575 -1.23 1.63 17.75
C ALA A 575 -1.10 1.80 16.23
N ALA A 576 -0.17 1.12 15.55
CA ALA A 576 0.01 1.25 14.11
C ALA A 576 -1.05 0.46 13.32
N TYR A 577 -1.59 1.07 12.26
CA TYR A 577 -2.57 0.46 11.35
C TYR A 577 -1.91 -0.44 10.30
N ASP A 578 -0.94 0.08 9.54
CA ASP A 578 -0.26 -0.65 8.45
C ASP A 578 1.25 -0.37 8.37
N SER A 579 1.83 0.17 9.44
CA SER A 579 3.15 0.80 9.47
C SER A 579 3.84 0.69 10.85
N PHE A 580 4.75 1.60 11.24
CA PHE A 580 5.57 1.50 12.48
C PHE A 580 5.06 2.30 13.67
N GLY A 581 4.15 3.26 13.50
CA GLY A 581 3.65 4.09 14.59
C GLY A 581 2.20 4.52 14.39
N GLY A 582 1.43 4.54 15.46
CA GLY A 582 0.14 5.21 15.54
C GLY A 582 -0.04 5.84 16.92
N MET A 583 -1.10 6.59 17.14
CA MET A 583 -1.36 7.26 18.41
C MET A 583 -2.20 6.40 19.36
N ASP A 584 -1.66 6.12 20.54
CA ASP A 584 -2.35 5.51 21.68
C ASP A 584 -2.87 6.61 22.63
N ALA A 585 -4.19 6.67 22.81
CA ALA A 585 -4.83 7.46 23.87
C ALA A 585 -5.43 6.53 24.94
N THR A 586 -4.85 6.54 26.14
CA THR A 586 -5.17 5.59 27.23
C THR A 586 -5.87 6.28 28.40
N LEU A 587 -6.85 5.60 29.01
CA LEU A 587 -7.42 5.97 30.32
C LEU A 587 -7.22 4.84 31.35
N THR A 588 -7.01 5.22 32.61
CA THR A 588 -6.95 4.29 33.75
C THR A 588 -7.94 4.68 34.84
N GLY A 589 -9.23 4.40 34.63
CA GLY A 589 -10.29 4.65 35.61
C GLY A 589 -10.46 6.13 35.97
N THR A 590 -10.46 7.00 34.96
CA THR A 590 -10.47 8.46 35.14
C THR A 590 -11.57 9.13 34.30
N THR A 591 -11.85 10.39 34.63
CA THR A 591 -12.63 11.31 33.78
C THR A 591 -11.74 12.27 32.99
N GLY A 592 -10.42 12.09 33.11
CA GLY A 592 -9.42 12.89 32.42
C GLY A 592 -9.44 12.70 30.90
N ARG A 593 -8.73 13.60 30.23
CA ARG A 593 -8.62 13.69 28.77
C ARG A 593 -7.21 13.35 28.29
N ALA A 594 -7.13 12.69 27.15
CA ALA A 594 -5.89 12.37 26.44
C ALA A 594 -6.06 12.69 24.95
N TYR A 595 -5.59 13.84 24.48
CA TYR A 595 -5.75 14.27 23.08
C TYR A 595 -4.56 15.09 22.56
N VAL A 596 -4.42 15.12 21.25
CA VAL A 596 -3.58 16.09 20.52
C VAL A 596 -4.43 17.22 19.94
N GLU A 597 -3.83 18.39 19.73
CA GLU A 597 -4.48 19.60 19.17
C GLU A 597 -3.73 20.07 17.92
N ASP A 598 -4.47 20.47 16.90
CA ASP A 598 -3.95 21.03 15.65
C ASP A 598 -4.65 22.37 15.37
N ASP A 599 -3.85 23.43 15.28
CA ASP A 599 -4.29 24.82 15.05
C ASP A 599 -4.07 25.27 13.59
N SER A 600 -3.74 24.35 12.68
CA SER A 600 -3.57 24.69 11.26
C SER A 600 -4.86 25.09 10.53
N PRO A 601 -6.08 24.66 10.94
CA PRO A 601 -7.28 25.34 10.47
C PRO A 601 -7.22 26.80 10.90
N ASP A 602 -7.33 27.76 9.99
CA ASP A 602 -7.27 29.19 10.32
C ASP A 602 -8.47 29.88 9.71
N ALA A 603 -9.54 29.92 10.52
CA ALA A 603 -10.84 30.41 10.10
C ALA A 603 -11.41 29.69 8.85
N ASP A 604 -11.30 28.37 8.80
CA ASP A 604 -11.78 27.57 7.67
C ASP A 604 -13.31 27.41 7.65
N THR A 605 -13.90 27.59 6.45
CA THR A 605 -15.35 27.52 6.22
C THR A 605 -15.81 26.20 5.61
N HIS A 606 -14.87 25.40 5.10
CA HIS A 606 -15.05 24.03 4.65
C HIS A 606 -13.80 23.23 5.01
N VAL A 607 -13.98 22.08 5.65
CA VAL A 607 -12.88 21.19 6.04
C VAL A 607 -13.34 19.75 6.00
N ARG A 608 -12.48 18.85 5.52
CA ARG A 608 -12.61 17.40 5.66
C ARG A 608 -11.47 16.83 6.50
N TRP A 609 -11.82 16.04 7.49
CA TRP A 609 -10.92 15.22 8.30
C TRP A 609 -11.10 13.74 7.97
N SER A 610 -10.01 12.98 8.02
CA SER A 610 -10.01 11.53 7.92
C SER A 610 -8.99 10.95 8.89
N PHE A 611 -9.26 9.79 9.47
CA PHE A 611 -8.28 9.02 10.24
C PHE A 611 -8.71 7.55 10.33
N GLU A 612 -7.73 6.67 10.48
CA GLU A 612 -7.96 5.28 10.83
C GLU A 612 -8.13 5.17 12.34
N PHE A 613 -9.15 4.42 12.75
CA PHE A 613 -9.54 4.32 14.15
C PHE A 613 -9.68 2.86 14.55
N ASN A 614 -9.04 2.48 15.66
CA ASN A 614 -9.31 1.21 16.32
C ASN A 614 -9.72 1.46 17.77
N ALA A 615 -10.91 0.98 18.08
CA ALA A 615 -11.56 1.12 19.38
C ALA A 615 -10.85 0.34 20.50
N ASN A 616 -9.97 -0.59 20.13
CA ASN A 616 -9.04 -1.36 20.95
C ASN A 616 -9.62 -1.86 22.28
N ALA A 617 -10.83 -2.42 22.20
CA ALA A 617 -11.53 -3.07 23.31
C ALA A 617 -11.56 -2.27 24.63
N MET A 618 -11.61 -0.93 24.58
CA MET A 618 -11.77 -0.11 25.78
C MET A 618 -13.03 -0.51 26.55
N THR A 619 -12.89 -0.67 27.87
CA THR A 619 -13.99 -1.05 28.76
C THR A 619 -14.64 0.18 29.39
N MET A 620 -15.98 0.23 29.34
CA MET A 620 -16.79 1.29 29.94
C MET A 620 -18.12 0.72 30.45
N ALA A 621 -18.86 1.47 31.27
CA ALA A 621 -20.23 1.12 31.63
C ALA A 621 -21.17 1.16 30.42
N ASP A 622 -22.21 0.32 30.41
CA ASP A 622 -23.19 0.29 29.32
C ASP A 622 -23.87 1.66 29.13
N GLY A 623 -23.98 2.10 27.88
CA GLY A 623 -24.54 3.39 27.51
C GLY A 623 -23.66 4.60 27.78
N SER A 624 -22.48 4.42 28.39
CA SER A 624 -21.48 5.49 28.57
C SER A 624 -21.03 6.07 27.24
N ARG A 625 -20.66 7.36 27.26
CA ARG A 625 -20.31 8.12 26.06
C ARG A 625 -19.10 8.99 26.30
N HIS A 626 -18.14 8.93 25.40
CA HIS A 626 -16.99 9.84 25.36
C HIS A 626 -16.78 10.37 23.96
N LYS A 627 -15.97 11.41 23.85
CA LYS A 627 -15.67 12.09 22.59
C LYS A 627 -14.29 11.70 22.12
N ILE A 628 -14.16 11.51 20.81
CA ILE A 628 -12.89 11.14 20.17
C ILE A 628 -12.35 12.21 19.19
N PHE A 629 -13.19 13.16 18.81
CA PHE A 629 -12.83 14.25 17.91
C PHE A 629 -13.68 15.47 18.18
N GLN A 630 -13.09 16.66 18.14
CA GLN A 630 -13.80 17.93 18.25
C GLN A 630 -13.16 19.02 17.39
N ALA A 631 -13.97 19.84 16.73
CA ALA A 631 -13.54 21.06 16.02
C ALA A 631 -14.12 22.31 16.69
N PHE A 632 -13.35 23.39 16.69
CA PHE A 632 -13.66 24.61 17.45
C PHE A 632 -13.43 25.89 16.64
N GLN A 633 -14.19 26.91 16.99
CA GLN A 633 -13.83 28.32 16.80
C GLN A 633 -13.11 28.81 18.07
N GLN A 634 -12.07 29.61 17.91
CA GLN A 634 -11.26 30.19 18.98
C GLN A 634 -11.90 31.43 19.62
N ALA A 635 -12.50 32.33 18.83
CA ALA A 635 -13.03 33.61 19.32
C ALA A 635 -14.35 34.06 18.63
N PRO A 636 -15.52 33.95 19.32
CA PRO A 636 -15.71 33.40 20.66
C PRO A 636 -15.52 31.89 20.66
N SER A 637 -15.00 31.34 21.77
CA SER A 637 -14.78 29.89 21.86
C SER A 637 -16.10 29.13 21.72
N ALA A 638 -16.23 28.37 20.64
CA ALA A 638 -17.40 27.57 20.34
C ALA A 638 -16.99 26.20 19.82
N ARG A 639 -17.77 25.17 20.19
CA ARG A 639 -17.63 23.84 19.59
C ARG A 639 -18.46 23.83 18.32
N LEU A 640 -17.89 23.39 17.22
CA LEU A 640 -18.58 23.33 15.94
C LEU A 640 -18.99 21.89 15.63
N VAL A 641 -18.03 20.97 15.71
CA VAL A 641 -18.23 19.54 15.41
C VAL A 641 -17.77 18.69 16.59
N THR A 642 -18.42 17.56 16.83
CA THR A 642 -18.00 16.57 17.83
C THR A 642 -18.36 15.16 17.39
N ALA A 643 -17.37 14.26 17.40
CA ALA A 643 -17.58 12.83 17.26
C ALA A 643 -17.67 12.17 18.65
N VAL A 644 -18.75 11.42 18.88
CA VAL A 644 -19.11 10.80 20.15
C VAL A 644 -19.19 9.30 19.96
N LEU A 645 -18.48 8.56 20.80
CA LEU A 645 -18.64 7.12 20.94
C LEU A 645 -19.66 6.79 22.03
N ARG A 646 -20.36 5.68 21.85
CA ARG A 646 -21.23 5.07 22.86
C ARG A 646 -20.90 3.60 22.99
N TYR A 647 -20.70 3.16 24.23
CA TYR A 647 -20.54 1.75 24.55
C TYR A 647 -21.90 1.03 24.64
N ARG A 648 -21.95 -0.22 24.17
CA ARG A 648 -23.12 -1.11 24.21
C ARG A 648 -22.80 -2.41 24.96
N GLU A 649 -23.83 -3.02 25.55
CA GLU A 649 -23.75 -4.36 26.13
C GLU A 649 -23.05 -5.37 25.18
N LEU A 650 -22.30 -6.31 25.76
CA LEU A 650 -21.45 -7.30 25.05
C LEU A 650 -20.23 -6.73 24.31
N GLY A 651 -19.84 -5.48 24.56
CA GLY A 651 -18.57 -4.93 24.07
C GLY A 651 -18.64 -4.34 22.65
N GLY A 652 -19.83 -3.97 22.18
CA GLY A 652 -19.99 -3.23 20.94
C GLY A 652 -19.86 -1.72 21.15
N MET A 653 -19.46 -0.98 20.11
CA MET A 653 -19.48 0.48 20.12
C MET A 653 -20.23 1.05 18.92
N ASP A 654 -20.75 2.27 19.11
CA ASP A 654 -21.32 3.08 18.03
C ASP A 654 -20.68 4.46 18.02
N LEU A 655 -20.49 5.01 16.82
CA LEU A 655 -20.06 6.36 16.56
C LEU A 655 -21.24 7.24 16.14
N ARG A 656 -21.21 8.50 16.57
CA ARG A 656 -22.10 9.54 16.08
C ARG A 656 -21.36 10.86 16.00
N VAL A 657 -21.47 11.55 14.87
CA VAL A 657 -20.93 12.91 14.71
C VAL A 657 -22.07 13.92 14.74
N LYS A 658 -21.83 15.01 15.46
CA LYS A 658 -22.78 16.10 15.64
C LYS A 658 -22.15 17.42 15.24
N VAL A 659 -23.01 18.34 14.79
CA VAL A 659 -22.69 19.73 14.47
C VAL A 659 -23.64 20.66 15.22
N HIS A 660 -23.10 21.78 15.69
CA HIS A 660 -23.85 22.82 16.37
C HIS A 660 -24.56 23.74 15.36
N GLN A 661 -25.82 24.10 15.65
CA GLN A 661 -26.57 25.12 14.92
C GLN A 661 -26.46 26.48 15.63
N ASP A 662 -26.87 27.55 14.94
CA ASP A 662 -26.92 28.93 15.42
C ASP A 662 -27.73 29.10 16.72
N ASP A 663 -28.82 28.35 16.88
CA ASP A 663 -29.62 28.30 18.11
C ASP A 663 -28.95 27.54 19.26
N ARG A 664 -27.71 27.06 19.03
CA ARG A 664 -26.91 26.19 19.91
C ARG A 664 -27.49 24.81 20.15
N SER A 665 -28.48 24.38 19.38
CA SER A 665 -28.88 22.97 19.34
C SER A 665 -27.79 22.13 18.64
N TRP A 666 -27.84 20.82 18.84
CA TRP A 666 -26.97 19.87 18.16
C TRP A 666 -27.82 19.01 17.22
N VAL A 667 -27.45 18.99 15.95
CA VAL A 667 -27.94 18.02 14.97
C VAL A 667 -26.81 17.05 14.62
N GLY A 668 -27.13 15.86 14.13
CA GLY A 668 -26.11 14.86 13.85
C GLY A 668 -26.67 13.58 13.28
N THR A 669 -25.76 12.77 12.77
CA THR A 669 -25.97 11.46 12.14
C THR A 669 -26.78 10.49 13.00
N ALA A 670 -27.21 9.36 12.44
CA ALA A 670 -27.64 8.21 13.26
C ALA A 670 -26.47 7.65 14.09
N TRP A 671 -26.75 6.73 15.02
CA TRP A 671 -25.68 5.95 15.64
C TRP A 671 -25.19 4.90 14.64
N MET A 672 -23.92 4.96 14.26
CA MET A 672 -23.28 4.06 13.31
C MET A 672 -22.47 3.01 14.09
N PRO A 673 -22.69 1.70 13.88
CA PRO A 673 -21.91 0.68 14.57
C PRO A 673 -20.45 0.69 14.11
N ILE A 674 -19.52 0.47 15.03
CA ILE A 674 -18.10 0.30 14.73
C ILE A 674 -17.56 -0.99 15.38
N PRO A 675 -16.64 -1.71 14.71
CA PRO A 675 -15.97 -2.85 15.32
C PRO A 675 -15.09 -2.39 16.49
N THR A 676 -14.89 -3.27 17.48
CA THR A 676 -14.13 -2.93 18.70
C THR A 676 -12.70 -3.42 18.72
N SER A 677 -12.32 -4.29 17.78
CA SER A 677 -10.96 -4.83 17.63
C SER A 677 -10.37 -4.64 16.24
N GLU A 678 -11.16 -4.17 15.27
CA GLU A 678 -10.70 -3.94 13.90
C GLU A 678 -10.56 -2.43 13.64
N TRP A 679 -9.71 -2.12 12.67
CA TRP A 679 -9.51 -0.76 12.18
C TRP A 679 -10.67 -0.35 11.28
N VAL A 680 -11.07 0.91 11.40
CA VAL A 680 -12.09 1.52 10.56
C VAL A 680 -11.70 2.94 10.19
N SER A 681 -11.85 3.27 8.91
CA SER A 681 -11.64 4.63 8.42
C SER A 681 -12.81 5.52 8.84
N VAL A 682 -12.53 6.68 9.43
CA VAL A 682 -13.54 7.66 9.83
C VAL A 682 -13.28 8.96 9.07
N GLY A 683 -14.23 9.33 8.21
CA GLY A 683 -14.23 10.60 7.49
C GLY A 683 -15.28 11.55 8.05
N ILE A 684 -14.92 12.82 8.26
CA ILE A 684 -15.84 13.88 8.70
C ILE A 684 -15.64 15.10 7.80
N GLU A 685 -16.70 15.54 7.14
CA GLU A 685 -16.69 16.72 6.29
C GLU A 685 -17.70 17.73 6.78
N TRP A 686 -17.24 18.95 7.01
CA TRP A 686 -18.03 20.03 7.56
C TRP A 686 -17.98 21.25 6.64
N THR A 687 -19.15 21.80 6.37
CA THR A 687 -19.33 23.01 5.58
C THR A 687 -20.17 24.00 6.35
N ARG A 688 -19.67 25.23 6.45
CA ARG A 688 -20.40 26.36 7.03
C ARG A 688 -21.51 26.82 6.07
N ALA A 689 -22.65 27.20 6.63
CA ALA A 689 -23.71 27.89 5.92
C ALA A 689 -23.18 29.18 5.28
N THR A 690 -23.67 29.50 4.08
CA THR A 690 -23.12 30.60 3.26
C THR A 690 -23.41 31.98 3.83
N GLY A 691 -24.41 32.13 4.71
CA GLY A 691 -24.63 33.35 5.46
C GLY A 691 -25.76 33.26 6.48
N PRO A 692 -26.09 34.38 7.13
CA PRO A 692 -27.03 34.39 8.26
C PRO A 692 -28.41 33.84 7.90
N GLY A 693 -28.81 32.75 8.56
CA GLY A 693 -30.10 32.11 8.37
C GLY A 693 -30.22 31.31 7.07
N THR A 694 -29.10 30.98 6.41
CA THR A 694 -29.10 30.04 5.27
C THR A 694 -28.96 28.61 5.81
N GLU A 695 -29.92 27.75 5.47
CA GLU A 695 -29.91 26.33 5.90
C GLU A 695 -29.10 25.45 4.92
N ASP A 696 -27.95 25.93 4.44
CA ASP A 696 -27.13 25.26 3.43
C ASP A 696 -25.80 24.70 3.97
N GLY A 697 -25.58 24.76 5.29
CA GLY A 697 -24.52 24.02 5.95
C GLY A 697 -24.71 22.51 5.84
N VAL A 698 -23.60 21.78 5.78
CA VAL A 698 -23.57 20.33 5.56
C VAL A 698 -22.59 19.66 6.52
N LEU A 699 -23.00 18.51 7.07
CA LEU A 699 -22.11 17.56 7.73
C LEU A 699 -22.24 16.21 7.02
N GLN A 700 -21.13 15.70 6.47
CA GLN A 700 -21.04 14.35 5.92
C GLN A 700 -20.09 13.50 6.75
N VAL A 701 -20.45 12.24 6.97
CA VAL A 701 -19.66 11.31 7.77
C VAL A 701 -19.56 9.96 7.08
N TYR A 702 -18.36 9.42 7.05
CA TYR A 702 -18.02 8.13 6.46
C TYR A 702 -17.42 7.24 7.55
N VAL A 703 -17.82 5.98 7.58
CA VAL A 703 -17.27 4.97 8.50
C VAL A 703 -17.04 3.68 7.71
N GLY A 704 -15.77 3.32 7.52
CA GLY A 704 -15.35 2.21 6.67
C GLY A 704 -15.84 2.37 5.23
N ILE A 705 -16.31 1.28 4.63
CA ILE A 705 -16.92 1.25 3.29
C ILE A 705 -18.44 1.53 3.30
N GLY A 706 -18.99 1.97 4.44
CA GLY A 706 -20.42 2.24 4.58
C GLY A 706 -20.88 3.48 3.80
N PRO A 707 -22.20 3.61 3.54
CA PRO A 707 -22.73 4.81 2.90
C PRO A 707 -22.51 6.05 3.79
N ALA A 708 -22.28 7.20 3.15
CA ALA A 708 -22.10 8.45 3.85
C ALA A 708 -23.40 8.89 4.56
N GLU A 709 -23.32 9.13 5.87
CA GLU A 709 -24.41 9.77 6.61
C GLU A 709 -24.32 11.28 6.41
N THR A 710 -25.34 11.86 5.79
CA THR A 710 -25.40 13.29 5.50
C THR A 710 -26.45 13.98 6.35
N VAL A 711 -26.05 15.05 7.03
CA VAL A 711 -26.96 16.02 7.67
C VAL A 711 -26.90 17.30 6.83
N GLN A 712 -28.05 17.68 6.26
CA GLN A 712 -28.24 18.93 5.50
C GLN A 712 -29.19 19.85 6.27
N GLY A 713 -29.44 21.06 5.74
CA GLY A 713 -30.37 21.98 6.38
C GLY A 713 -29.77 22.66 7.62
N ILE A 714 -28.44 22.71 7.72
CA ILE A 714 -27.76 23.22 8.92
C ILE A 714 -27.56 24.73 8.78
N ASP A 715 -28.05 25.48 9.76
CA ASP A 715 -27.75 26.90 9.94
C ASP A 715 -26.65 27.04 11.01
N ASN A 716 -25.39 27.18 10.58
CA ASN A 716 -24.20 27.16 11.45
C ASN A 716 -23.20 28.29 11.14
N ASP A 717 -23.64 29.40 10.58
CA ASP A 717 -22.74 30.49 10.20
C ASP A 717 -22.42 31.44 11.37
N SER A 718 -23.28 31.56 12.40
CA SER A 718 -23.07 32.51 13.50
C SER A 718 -22.04 32.08 14.56
N LEU A 719 -21.71 30.79 14.61
CA LEU A 719 -20.78 30.23 15.61
C LEU A 719 -19.31 30.35 15.21
N GLY A 720 -19.04 30.77 13.98
CA GLY A 720 -17.71 30.98 13.43
C GLY A 720 -17.24 29.87 12.49
N ASN A 721 -15.94 29.89 12.23
CA ASN A 721 -15.18 29.01 11.37
C ASN A 721 -14.32 28.05 12.21
N VAL A 722 -13.75 27.03 11.57
CA VAL A 722 -12.84 26.12 12.29
C VAL A 722 -11.46 26.76 12.40
N ASP A 723 -11.00 26.92 13.65
CA ASP A 723 -9.68 27.46 13.99
C ASP A 723 -8.75 26.40 14.62
N PHE A 724 -9.30 25.31 15.16
CA PHE A 724 -8.48 24.20 15.65
C PHE A 724 -9.32 22.95 15.87
N ILE A 725 -8.65 21.81 15.93
CA ILE A 725 -9.25 20.51 16.22
C ILE A 725 -8.53 19.79 17.36
N ARG A 726 -9.23 18.81 17.95
CA ARG A 726 -8.67 17.86 18.91
C ARG A 726 -8.98 16.45 18.49
N LEU A 727 -7.97 15.59 18.50
CA LEU A 727 -8.08 14.15 18.23
C LEU A 727 -7.57 13.33 19.42
N GLY A 728 -8.28 12.26 19.78
CA GLY A 728 -8.01 11.46 20.97
C GLY A 728 -9.19 11.50 21.93
N ILE A 729 -9.03 11.10 23.18
CA ILE A 729 -10.12 11.13 24.16
C ILE A 729 -10.31 12.54 24.71
N THR A 730 -11.13 13.32 24.02
CA THR A 730 -11.29 14.76 24.28
C THR A 730 -12.26 15.08 25.42
N GLY A 731 -12.97 14.06 25.95
CA GLY A 731 -13.73 14.13 27.21
C GLY A 731 -15.05 13.37 27.21
N GLY A 732 -15.71 13.33 28.36
CA GLY A 732 -16.98 12.61 28.57
C GLY A 732 -16.84 11.19 29.12
N ALA A 733 -15.61 10.65 29.16
CA ALA A 733 -15.32 9.38 29.82
C ALA A 733 -15.73 9.42 31.31
N ASP A 734 -16.25 8.30 31.80
CA ASP A 734 -16.64 8.14 33.20
C ASP A 734 -15.53 7.40 34.00
N PRO A 735 -15.54 7.45 35.35
CA PRO A 735 -14.49 6.84 36.18
C PRO A 735 -14.28 5.32 36.02
N SER A 736 -15.20 4.60 35.37
CA SER A 736 -15.02 3.18 35.05
C SER A 736 -14.25 2.93 33.75
N SER A 737 -14.03 3.97 32.94
CA SER A 737 -13.40 3.87 31.63
C SER A 737 -11.93 3.47 31.75
N THR A 738 -11.57 2.31 31.18
CA THR A 738 -10.20 1.79 31.21
C THR A 738 -9.85 1.12 29.88
N GLY A 739 -8.66 1.42 29.36
CA GLY A 739 -8.14 0.89 28.10
C GLY A 739 -7.59 1.98 27.20
N SER A 740 -7.36 1.65 25.93
CA SER A 740 -6.83 2.57 24.93
C SER A 740 -7.75 2.68 23.73
N HIS A 741 -7.69 3.81 23.03
CA HIS A 741 -8.12 3.94 21.64
C HIS A 741 -6.89 4.19 20.79
N TYR A 742 -6.85 3.61 19.60
CA TYR A 742 -5.78 3.79 18.62
C TYR A 742 -6.27 4.63 17.44
N PHE A 743 -5.39 5.51 16.98
CA PHE A 743 -5.61 6.39 15.84
C PHE A 743 -4.40 6.32 14.93
N ASP A 744 -4.62 6.36 13.63
CA ASP A 744 -3.55 6.41 12.65
C ASP A 744 -3.99 7.17 11.39
N ALA A 745 -3.02 7.51 10.53
CA ALA A 745 -3.22 8.15 9.23
C ALA A 745 -4.20 9.36 9.27
N PHE A 746 -4.02 10.26 10.24
CA PHE A 746 -4.84 11.47 10.35
C PHE A 746 -4.54 12.44 9.22
N TYR A 747 -5.60 12.95 8.62
CA TYR A 747 -5.55 13.83 7.46
C TYR A 747 -6.61 14.93 7.57
N ALA A 748 -6.25 16.17 7.28
CA ALA A 748 -7.13 17.33 7.23
C ALA A 748 -6.93 18.13 5.93
N LYS A 749 -8.02 18.47 5.23
CA LYS A 749 -8.01 19.29 4.00
C LYS A 749 -9.14 20.31 3.96
N ARG A 750 -8.93 21.40 3.23
CA ARG A 750 -9.96 22.40 2.91
C ARG A 750 -10.81 22.01 1.72
#